data_AF-A0A5M8S5U0-F1
#
_entry.id   AF-A0A5M8S5U0-F1
#
_cell.length_a   1.000
_cell.length_b   1.000
_cell.length_c   1.000
_cell.angle_alpha   90.00
_cell.angle_beta   90.00
_cell.angle_gamma   90.00
#
_symmetry.space_group_name_H-M   'P 1'
#
loop_
_entity.id
_entity.type
_entity.pdbx_description
1 polymer ?
#
loop_
_entity_poly.entity_id
_entity_poly.type
_entity_poly.pdbx_seq_one_letter_code
_entity_poly.pdbx_strand_id
1 'polypeptide(L)'
;MPNRRMQSGSPWFAYGMAVGCAFLVSLVYWQARTDWRVWRQLTEGRVLLAGSGSTTLAWKQPILPAQFAQASCGACHHDELAQTPRLNHGRQLMVKFNCAGCHQLQDIARPAMLGPDLTNIGTKVTREWIYKWLNEPRTLTDANGTVTVDGVATDPRMPKFNLSDVELRALSAYLSVQRVKAVSPTRVSFSLARDKGKDQAAIEDGQTRFNQMFCVTCHSIAVDRGGEVKVIGGDIGPELTKVGSKVRPEWLVAWLKDPQGYLEHTKMPRFEWNDKDLYKVSEYLLYKLSDPELLKDVPQLGAPTSAEIAMGQRLFVEKGCAECHVMRGVTPRPNFGPDLSAMGVAGGVRTLEARVPKEKTFAVHFVRTSVERLDIGESVVPRSMINYVESKLKDPTSVAFAARMPRFTMSDSDRDDLTTAILSMTGPAIPNQPQKTIVERPHSDYRPDGAAGELYDKFRCSTCHMFRGNGGTLAPDLSYEGSRSNREWLVQFLMNPQTIRPSLTVRMPRFSMTRKDAEVLADYISGMLQKSDVKPSAVDAAQFTAEMVSRGKNLFETKYGCQSCHTIGSSGGYVGPSLNDVGGWLTAAWIEAWLRNPQALVPGASEPKQAMSESEIRDITAYLLTLKQAPATETAATGGQQ
;
A
#
# COMPACT_ATOMS: atom_id res chain seq x y z
N MET A 1 -64.65 64.26 -46.08
CA MET A 1 -63.94 64.53 -44.81
C MET A 1 -63.67 63.19 -44.13
N PRO A 2 -62.55 62.96 -43.39
CA PRO A 2 -61.15 63.40 -43.51
C PRO A 2 -60.21 62.20 -43.86
N ASN A 3 -59.09 62.33 -44.57
CA ASN A 3 -57.75 62.84 -44.18
C ASN A 3 -56.94 61.92 -43.22
N ARG A 4 -55.98 61.13 -43.74
CA ARG A 4 -54.52 61.34 -43.51
C ARG A 4 -53.64 60.17 -43.99
N ARG A 5 -52.55 60.56 -44.64
CA ARG A 5 -51.32 59.81 -44.94
C ARG A 5 -50.79 59.03 -43.73
N MET A 6 -50.35 57.78 -43.94
CA MET A 6 -49.32 57.16 -43.08
C MET A 6 -48.00 57.14 -43.86
N GLN A 7 -47.07 57.93 -43.35
CA GLN A 7 -45.67 58.00 -43.77
C GLN A 7 -44.88 56.82 -43.18
N SER A 8 -44.01 56.26 -44.01
CA SER A 8 -42.71 55.65 -43.69
C SER A 8 -42.40 55.28 -42.23
N GLY A 9 -42.52 53.99 -41.91
CA GLY A 9 -41.77 53.37 -40.81
C GLY A 9 -40.32 53.13 -41.23
N SER A 10 -39.41 53.76 -40.51
CA SER A 10 -37.97 53.86 -40.76
C SER A 10 -37.23 52.51 -40.92
N PRO A 11 -36.23 52.39 -41.83
CA PRO A 11 -35.42 51.16 -42.03
C PRO A 11 -34.44 50.87 -40.87
N TRP A 12 -34.60 51.55 -39.73
CA TRP A 12 -33.67 51.49 -38.60
C TRP A 12 -33.77 50.19 -37.79
N PHE A 13 -34.91 49.49 -37.83
CA PHE A 13 -35.08 48.25 -37.06
C PHE A 13 -34.31 47.06 -37.63
N ALA A 14 -34.22 46.96 -38.97
CA ALA A 14 -33.44 45.90 -39.63
C ALA A 14 -31.92 46.14 -39.50
N TYR A 15 -31.48 47.40 -39.51
CA TYR A 15 -30.09 47.76 -39.25
C TYR A 15 -29.71 47.60 -37.77
N GLY A 16 -30.63 47.88 -36.83
CA GLY A 16 -30.40 47.71 -35.40
C GLY A 16 -30.16 46.25 -34.97
N MET A 17 -30.88 45.28 -35.55
CA MET A 17 -30.64 43.86 -35.26
C MET A 17 -29.34 43.33 -35.89
N ALA A 18 -28.99 43.76 -37.11
CA ALA A 18 -27.76 43.33 -37.76
C ALA A 18 -26.50 43.87 -37.04
N VAL A 19 -26.54 45.11 -36.56
CA VAL A 19 -25.44 45.71 -35.78
C VAL A 19 -25.36 45.11 -34.37
N GLY A 20 -26.50 44.81 -33.73
CA GLY A 20 -26.55 44.16 -32.42
C GLY A 20 -25.97 42.73 -32.42
N CYS A 21 -26.27 41.93 -33.44
CA CYS A 21 -25.70 40.58 -33.58
C CYS A 21 -24.20 40.61 -33.90
N ALA A 22 -23.73 41.56 -34.72
CA ALA A 22 -22.30 41.72 -35.00
C ALA A 22 -21.50 42.17 -33.76
N PHE A 23 -22.08 43.00 -32.89
CA PHE A 23 -21.45 43.42 -31.64
C PHE A 23 -21.39 42.30 -30.60
N LEU A 24 -22.44 41.47 -30.47
CA LEU A 24 -22.46 40.35 -29.53
C LEU A 24 -21.53 39.21 -29.97
N VAL A 25 -21.46 38.90 -31.27
CA VAL A 25 -20.49 37.92 -31.79
C VAL A 25 -19.06 38.44 -31.64
N SER A 26 -18.83 39.74 -31.81
CA SER A 26 -17.52 40.36 -31.57
C SER A 26 -17.15 40.38 -30.08
N LEU A 27 -18.09 40.62 -29.16
CA LEU A 27 -17.85 40.58 -27.71
C LEU A 27 -17.59 39.16 -27.19
N VAL A 28 -18.31 38.17 -27.68
CA VAL A 28 -18.09 36.75 -27.33
C VAL A 28 -16.80 36.22 -27.94
N TYR A 29 -16.45 36.61 -29.17
CA TYR A 29 -15.20 36.21 -29.82
C TYR A 29 -13.97 36.96 -29.27
N TRP A 30 -14.15 38.18 -28.75
CA TRP A 30 -13.10 38.99 -28.12
C TRP A 30 -12.85 38.59 -26.65
N GLN A 31 -13.89 38.28 -25.87
CA GLN A 31 -13.71 37.68 -24.54
C GLN A 31 -13.14 36.25 -24.59
N ALA A 32 -13.43 35.48 -25.64
CA ALA A 32 -12.88 34.14 -25.81
C ALA A 32 -11.40 34.11 -26.24
N ARG A 33 -10.79 35.24 -26.66
CA ARG A 33 -9.40 35.28 -27.16
C ARG A 33 -8.44 36.18 -26.40
N THR A 34 -8.92 37.11 -25.58
CA THR A 34 -8.02 38.04 -24.88
C THR A 34 -8.44 38.22 -23.44
N ASP A 35 -7.80 37.46 -22.57
CA ASP A 35 -7.82 37.68 -21.12
C ASP A 35 -7.02 38.96 -20.83
N TRP A 36 -7.68 40.12 -20.93
CA TRP A 36 -7.06 41.46 -20.86
C TRP A 36 -6.30 41.70 -19.54
N ARG A 37 -6.64 40.97 -18.47
CA ARG A 37 -5.88 40.99 -17.21
C ARG A 37 -4.48 40.37 -17.37
N VAL A 38 -4.36 39.32 -18.19
CA VAL A 38 -3.07 38.69 -18.54
C VAL A 38 -2.26 39.61 -19.45
N TRP A 39 -2.91 40.26 -20.43
CA TRP A 39 -2.22 41.18 -21.35
C TRP A 39 -1.73 42.47 -20.67
N ARG A 40 -2.46 42.99 -19.68
CA ARG A 40 -2.04 44.17 -18.90
C ARG A 40 -0.91 43.84 -17.92
N GLN A 41 -0.89 42.64 -17.34
CA GLN A 41 0.26 42.14 -16.58
C GLN A 41 1.50 41.92 -17.45
N LEU A 42 1.34 41.52 -18.73
CA LEU A 42 2.43 41.38 -19.69
C LEU A 42 2.99 42.70 -20.21
N THR A 43 2.20 43.78 -20.21
CA THR A 43 2.59 45.09 -20.77
C THR A 43 3.06 46.10 -19.72
N GLU A 44 2.60 46.02 -18.47
CA GLU A 44 3.05 46.89 -17.38
C GLU A 44 4.17 46.27 -16.52
N GLY A 45 4.42 44.96 -16.65
CA GLY A 45 5.59 44.31 -16.10
C GLY A 45 6.81 44.60 -16.97
N ARG A 46 7.80 45.34 -16.44
CA ARG A 46 9.15 45.41 -17.04
C ARG A 46 9.77 44.02 -17.06
N VAL A 47 9.45 43.22 -18.06
CA VAL A 47 10.28 42.10 -18.49
C VAL A 47 11.52 42.76 -19.08
N LEU A 48 12.61 42.74 -18.32
CA LEU A 48 13.93 43.03 -18.85
C LEU A 48 14.16 42.06 -20.03
N LEU A 49 13.98 42.56 -21.25
CA LEU A 49 14.50 41.92 -22.45
C LEU A 49 16.02 41.92 -22.31
N ALA A 50 16.54 40.84 -21.71
CA ALA A 50 17.96 40.55 -21.72
C ALA A 50 18.40 40.54 -23.19
N GLY A 51 19.38 41.38 -23.50
CA GLY A 51 19.77 41.74 -24.85
C GLY A 51 20.07 40.54 -25.75
N SER A 52 19.84 40.76 -27.05
CA SER A 52 20.16 39.88 -28.17
C SER A 52 21.66 39.71 -28.42
N GLY A 53 22.46 39.58 -27.36
CA GLY A 53 23.84 39.12 -27.42
C GLY A 53 23.87 37.60 -27.30
N SER A 54 24.78 36.95 -28.02
CA SER A 54 25.13 35.53 -27.89
C SER A 54 25.67 35.24 -26.49
N THR A 55 24.80 35.27 -25.49
CA THR A 55 25.09 34.75 -24.17
C THR A 55 24.63 33.30 -24.21
N THR A 56 25.56 32.40 -24.49
CA THR A 56 25.50 31.07 -23.91
C THR A 56 25.15 31.27 -22.44
N LEU A 57 23.89 30.97 -22.06
CA LEU A 57 23.48 30.80 -20.68
C LEU A 57 24.20 29.54 -20.17
N ALA A 58 25.51 29.66 -19.98
CA ALA A 58 26.20 28.85 -19.01
C ALA A 58 25.44 29.08 -17.70
N TRP A 59 24.88 27.99 -17.18
CA TRP A 59 24.04 27.95 -16.00
C TRP A 59 24.65 28.85 -14.93
N LYS A 60 24.01 29.99 -14.61
CA LYS A 60 24.52 30.90 -13.56
C LYS A 60 24.41 30.29 -12.15
N GLN A 61 23.91 29.07 -12.02
CA GLN A 61 23.95 28.28 -10.80
C GLN A 61 24.62 26.91 -11.08
N PRO A 62 25.96 26.85 -11.13
CA PRO A 62 26.71 25.59 -11.23
C PRO A 62 26.61 24.74 -9.95
N ILE A 63 26.00 25.27 -8.89
CA ILE A 63 25.86 24.66 -7.57
C ILE A 63 24.37 24.40 -7.35
N LEU A 64 24.02 23.16 -7.02
CA LEU A 64 22.68 22.81 -6.58
C LEU A 64 22.30 23.66 -5.36
N PRO A 65 21.07 24.22 -5.29
CA PRO A 65 20.58 24.82 -4.06
C PRO A 65 20.76 23.88 -2.87
N ALA A 66 21.04 24.42 -1.69
CA ALA A 66 21.38 23.63 -0.51
C ALA A 66 20.35 22.52 -0.21
N GLN A 67 19.07 22.76 -0.50
CA GLN A 67 17.99 21.80 -0.33
C GLN A 67 18.12 20.52 -1.17
N PHE A 68 18.86 20.56 -2.29
CA PHE A 68 19.10 19.45 -3.21
C PHE A 68 20.55 18.93 -3.17
N ALA A 69 21.39 19.41 -2.25
CA ALA A 69 22.83 19.10 -2.24
C ALA A 69 23.14 17.60 -2.16
N GLN A 70 22.27 16.80 -1.52
CA GLN A 70 22.43 15.35 -1.39
C GLN A 70 22.37 14.62 -2.75
N ALA A 71 21.84 15.24 -3.81
CA ALA A 71 21.83 14.65 -5.15
C ALA A 71 23.26 14.40 -5.67
N SER A 72 24.22 15.27 -5.32
CA SER A 72 25.63 15.10 -5.67
C SER A 72 26.26 13.86 -5.03
N CYS A 73 25.80 13.46 -3.83
CA CYS A 73 26.24 12.21 -3.19
C CYS A 73 25.74 11.01 -4.00
N GLY A 74 24.48 11.04 -4.42
CA GLY A 74 23.85 9.96 -5.18
C GLY A 74 24.37 9.79 -6.61
N ALA A 75 25.08 10.79 -7.14
CA ALA A 75 25.78 10.67 -8.42
C ALA A 75 26.90 9.61 -8.40
N CYS A 76 27.50 9.35 -7.23
CA CYS A 76 28.57 8.36 -7.07
C CYS A 76 28.17 7.20 -6.14
N HIS A 77 27.30 7.45 -5.16
CA HIS A 77 26.91 6.45 -4.17
C HIS A 77 25.50 5.91 -4.46
N HIS A 78 25.45 4.67 -4.94
CA HIS A 78 24.21 3.99 -5.32
C HIS A 78 23.55 3.28 -4.12
N ASP A 79 24.33 2.88 -3.13
CA ASP A 79 23.83 2.32 -1.86
C ASP A 79 23.20 3.40 -0.96
N GLU A 80 22.45 2.94 0.04
CA GLU A 80 21.89 3.80 1.08
C GLU A 80 23.00 4.37 1.99
N LEU A 81 23.05 5.70 2.12
CA LEU A 81 23.99 6.37 3.03
C LEU A 81 23.23 6.99 4.20
N ALA A 82 23.56 6.62 5.43
CA ALA A 82 22.87 7.12 6.63
C ALA A 82 22.88 8.67 6.74
N GLN A 83 23.88 9.33 6.16
CA GLN A 83 24.05 10.79 6.18
C GLN A 83 23.25 11.53 5.09
N THR A 84 22.57 10.82 4.18
CA THR A 84 21.76 11.42 3.10
C THR A 84 20.28 11.04 3.20
N PRO A 85 19.58 11.42 4.28
CA PRO A 85 18.20 10.99 4.51
C PRO A 85 17.22 11.45 3.41
N ARG A 86 17.44 12.62 2.78
CA ARG A 86 16.57 13.12 1.69
C ARG A 86 16.75 12.32 0.41
N LEU A 87 18.00 12.01 0.05
CA LEU A 87 18.29 11.15 -1.11
C LEU A 87 17.70 9.74 -0.91
N ASN A 88 17.90 9.15 0.27
CA ASN A 88 17.40 7.81 0.59
C ASN A 88 15.87 7.80 0.52
N HIS A 89 15.22 8.79 1.13
CA HIS A 89 13.77 8.92 1.09
C HIS A 89 13.27 9.14 -0.35
N GLY A 90 13.92 10.00 -1.14
CA GLY A 90 13.60 10.20 -2.55
C GLY A 90 13.67 8.92 -3.39
N ARG A 91 14.69 8.08 -3.17
CA ARG A 91 14.82 6.76 -3.81
C ARG A 91 13.69 5.82 -3.39
N GLN A 92 13.31 5.83 -2.11
CA GLN A 92 12.16 5.07 -1.62
C GLN A 92 10.85 5.57 -2.26
N LEU A 93 10.69 6.88 -2.45
CA LEU A 93 9.51 7.47 -3.10
C LEU A 93 9.42 7.07 -4.58
N MET A 94 10.54 6.94 -5.31
CA MET A 94 10.54 6.42 -6.68
C MET A 94 9.95 5.01 -6.78
N VAL A 95 10.25 4.16 -5.79
CA VAL A 95 9.68 2.82 -5.68
C VAL A 95 8.21 2.89 -5.25
N LYS A 96 7.90 3.69 -4.23
CA LYS A 96 6.54 3.87 -3.68
C LYS A 96 5.54 4.37 -4.74
N PHE A 97 5.93 5.36 -5.54
CA PHE A 97 5.12 5.91 -6.63
C PHE A 97 5.29 5.17 -7.96
N ASN A 98 6.12 4.12 -7.97
CA ASN A 98 6.37 3.28 -9.12
C ASN A 98 6.81 4.06 -10.37
N CYS A 99 7.76 4.97 -10.20
CA CYS A 99 8.31 5.74 -11.31
C CYS A 99 8.93 4.81 -12.37
N ALA A 100 9.56 3.70 -11.95
CA ALA A 100 10.17 2.67 -12.81
C ALA A 100 9.17 1.89 -13.68
N GLY A 101 7.87 1.96 -13.38
CA GLY A 101 6.83 1.33 -14.21
C GLY A 101 6.72 1.99 -15.59
N CYS A 102 6.92 3.30 -15.64
CA CYS A 102 6.84 4.08 -16.87
C CYS A 102 8.23 4.55 -17.35
N HIS A 103 9.09 4.99 -16.44
CA HIS A 103 10.40 5.57 -16.74
C HIS A 103 11.51 4.54 -16.62
N GLN A 104 12.54 4.65 -17.47
CA GLN A 104 13.81 4.00 -17.19
C GLN A 104 14.55 4.81 -16.13
N LEU A 105 15.03 4.13 -15.09
CA LEU A 105 15.74 4.73 -13.96
C LEU A 105 17.07 4.01 -13.77
N GLN A 106 18.09 4.74 -13.32
CA GLN A 106 19.36 4.14 -12.96
C GLN A 106 19.21 3.35 -11.66
N ASP A 107 19.73 2.12 -11.63
CA ASP A 107 19.81 1.23 -10.47
C ASP A 107 18.46 0.90 -9.80
N ILE A 108 17.34 1.14 -10.48
CA ILE A 108 16.00 0.81 -10.02
C ILE A 108 15.35 -0.08 -11.08
N ALA A 109 15.31 -1.38 -10.80
CA ALA A 109 14.61 -2.33 -11.65
C ALA A 109 13.09 -2.17 -11.52
N ARG A 110 12.37 -2.43 -12.62
CA ARG A 110 10.90 -2.50 -12.62
C ARG A 110 10.46 -3.81 -11.93
N PRO A 111 9.68 -3.76 -10.83
CA PRO A 111 9.15 -4.98 -10.22
C PRO A 111 8.03 -5.60 -11.09
N ALA A 112 7.81 -6.90 -10.95
CA ALA A 112 6.96 -7.69 -11.84
C ALA A 112 5.46 -7.37 -11.77
N MET A 113 4.95 -6.87 -10.64
CA MET A 113 3.53 -6.52 -10.45
C MET A 113 3.38 -5.38 -9.44
N LEU A 114 2.73 -4.29 -9.84
CA LEU A 114 2.74 -3.02 -9.11
C LEU A 114 1.33 -2.55 -8.73
N GLY A 115 0.40 -2.64 -9.67
CA GLY A 115 -1.04 -2.52 -9.44
C GLY A 115 -1.66 -3.91 -9.25
N PRO A 116 -2.87 -3.97 -8.64
CA PRO A 116 -3.61 -5.22 -8.53
C PRO A 116 -3.92 -5.82 -9.91
N ASP A 117 -3.94 -7.14 -9.98
CA ASP A 117 -4.41 -7.88 -11.15
C ASP A 117 -5.89 -7.53 -11.43
N LEU A 118 -6.16 -7.06 -12.66
CA LEU A 118 -7.48 -6.63 -13.12
C LEU A 118 -8.18 -7.65 -14.00
N THR A 119 -7.59 -8.83 -14.23
CA THR A 119 -8.13 -9.90 -15.08
C THR A 119 -9.55 -10.32 -14.69
N ASN A 120 -9.91 -10.20 -13.41
CA ASN A 120 -11.22 -10.57 -12.88
C ASN A 120 -11.97 -9.41 -12.22
N ILE A 121 -11.55 -8.16 -12.42
CA ILE A 121 -12.07 -7.01 -11.68
C ILE A 121 -13.59 -6.84 -11.82
N GLY A 122 -14.15 -7.19 -12.98
CA GLY A 122 -15.59 -7.11 -13.25
C GLY A 122 -16.44 -8.07 -12.41
N THR A 123 -15.83 -9.09 -11.80
CA THR A 123 -16.49 -9.98 -10.81
C THR A 123 -16.47 -9.41 -9.40
N LYS A 124 -15.50 -8.53 -9.10
CA LYS A 124 -15.31 -7.98 -7.75
C LYS A 124 -16.17 -6.76 -7.48
N VAL A 125 -16.22 -5.83 -8.44
CA VAL A 125 -16.85 -4.52 -8.26
C VAL A 125 -17.89 -4.23 -9.34
N THR A 126 -18.66 -3.15 -9.16
CA THR A 126 -19.64 -2.67 -10.14
C THR A 126 -19.01 -1.73 -11.15
N ARG A 127 -19.68 -1.49 -12.30
CA ARG A 127 -19.19 -0.55 -13.32
C ARG A 127 -19.13 0.88 -12.75
N GLU A 128 -20.13 1.22 -11.93
CA GLU A 128 -20.28 2.50 -11.24
C GLU A 128 -19.11 2.76 -10.29
N TRP A 129 -18.71 1.74 -9.52
CA TRP A 129 -17.54 1.85 -8.66
C TRP A 129 -16.25 2.04 -9.47
N ILE A 130 -16.07 1.30 -10.59
CA ILE A 130 -14.90 1.49 -11.46
C ILE A 130 -14.86 2.92 -12.00
N TYR A 131 -15.99 3.45 -12.46
CA TYR A 131 -16.10 4.83 -12.92
C TYR A 131 -15.69 5.82 -11.82
N LYS A 132 -16.28 5.70 -10.62
CA LYS A 132 -15.98 6.58 -9.48
C LYS A 132 -14.49 6.52 -9.11
N TRP A 133 -13.94 5.32 -9.02
CA TRP A 133 -12.54 5.08 -8.69
C TRP A 133 -11.57 5.67 -9.73
N LEU A 134 -11.87 5.56 -11.02
CA LEU A 134 -11.03 6.16 -12.08
C LEU A 134 -11.09 7.69 -12.06
N ASN A 135 -12.24 8.28 -11.74
CA ASN A 135 -12.41 9.74 -11.63
C ASN A 135 -11.70 10.29 -10.38
N GLU A 136 -11.88 9.60 -9.27
CA GLU A 136 -11.40 9.95 -7.94
C GLU A 136 -10.89 8.68 -7.25
N PRO A 137 -9.59 8.35 -7.37
CA PRO A 137 -9.03 7.12 -6.82
C PRO A 137 -8.87 7.19 -5.29
N ARG A 138 -9.82 7.80 -4.58
CA ARG A 138 -9.84 7.93 -3.12
C ARG A 138 -11.12 7.29 -2.58
N THR A 139 -10.98 6.49 -1.52
CA THR A 139 -12.09 5.78 -0.89
C THR A 139 -12.76 6.57 0.23
N LEU A 140 -12.05 7.54 0.81
CA LEU A 140 -12.44 8.30 2.00
C LEU A 140 -13.17 9.61 1.69
N THR A 141 -13.35 9.96 0.43
CA THR A 141 -14.07 11.17 0.03
C THR A 141 -15.51 11.09 0.56
N ASP A 142 -15.92 12.06 1.36
CA ASP A 142 -17.32 12.21 1.76
C ASP A 142 -18.15 12.88 0.65
N ALA A 143 -19.46 13.02 0.87
CA ALA A 143 -20.40 13.63 -0.08
C ALA A 143 -20.08 15.11 -0.41
N ASN A 144 -19.24 15.78 0.40
CA ASN A 144 -18.85 17.18 0.21
C ASN A 144 -17.44 17.29 -0.42
N GLY A 145 -16.81 16.18 -0.80
CA GLY A 145 -15.45 16.18 -1.33
C GLY A 145 -14.36 16.32 -0.27
N THR A 146 -14.70 16.28 1.02
CA THR A 146 -13.75 16.48 2.13
C THR A 146 -13.03 15.18 2.44
N VAL A 147 -11.72 15.31 2.70
CA VAL A 147 -10.84 14.23 3.16
C VAL A 147 -10.18 14.72 4.43
N THR A 148 -10.64 14.27 5.59
CA THR A 148 -9.93 14.50 6.85
C THR A 148 -9.81 13.21 7.61
N VAL A 149 -8.56 12.77 7.76
CA VAL A 149 -8.11 11.82 8.76
C VAL A 149 -6.87 12.44 9.39
N ASP A 150 -6.99 12.98 10.61
CA ASP A 150 -5.88 13.55 11.37
C ASP A 150 -4.97 14.56 10.61
N GLY A 151 -5.51 15.31 9.64
CA GLY A 151 -4.72 16.23 8.82
C GLY A 151 -3.70 15.56 7.87
N VAL A 152 -3.70 14.23 7.75
CA VAL A 152 -2.83 13.47 6.85
C VAL A 152 -3.67 12.81 5.75
N ALA A 153 -3.41 13.18 4.50
CA ALA A 153 -4.00 12.50 3.36
C ALA A 153 -3.50 11.04 3.31
N THR A 154 -4.41 10.06 3.34
CA THR A 154 -4.03 8.71 2.88
C THR A 154 -3.89 8.80 1.37
N ASP A 155 -2.66 8.95 0.88
CA ASP A 155 -2.40 9.02 -0.55
C ASP A 155 -2.81 7.70 -1.22
N PRO A 156 -3.70 7.75 -2.22
CA PRO A 156 -4.04 6.53 -2.92
C PRO A 156 -2.83 6.00 -3.67
N ARG A 157 -2.57 4.69 -3.56
CA ARG A 157 -1.50 4.02 -4.33
C ARG A 157 -1.71 4.18 -5.85
N MET A 158 -2.95 4.40 -6.30
CA MET A 158 -3.27 4.72 -7.70
C MET A 158 -3.26 6.25 -7.90
N PRO A 159 -2.43 6.78 -8.81
CA PRO A 159 -2.39 8.21 -9.06
C PRO A 159 -3.62 8.69 -9.85
N LYS A 160 -3.89 10.00 -9.85
CA LYS A 160 -5.04 10.58 -10.54
C LYS A 160 -4.72 10.82 -12.02
N PHE A 161 -5.45 10.14 -12.90
CA PHE A 161 -5.37 10.36 -14.34
C PHE A 161 -6.29 11.51 -14.77
N ASN A 162 -5.91 12.26 -15.81
CA ASN A 162 -6.77 13.27 -16.40
C ASN A 162 -7.65 12.60 -17.49
N LEU A 163 -8.78 12.06 -17.07
CA LEU A 163 -9.73 11.34 -17.92
C LEU A 163 -10.99 12.18 -18.12
N SER A 164 -11.47 12.25 -19.36
CA SER A 164 -12.79 12.80 -19.70
C SER A 164 -13.91 11.82 -19.34
N ASP A 165 -15.17 12.29 -19.24
CA ASP A 165 -16.34 11.44 -19.02
C ASP A 165 -16.45 10.29 -20.04
N VAL A 166 -16.17 10.58 -21.32
CA VAL A 166 -16.15 9.57 -22.39
C VAL A 166 -15.10 8.48 -22.13
N GLU A 167 -13.90 8.88 -21.70
CA GLU A 167 -12.82 7.93 -21.37
C GLU A 167 -13.16 7.12 -20.11
N LEU A 168 -13.77 7.74 -19.09
CA LEU A 168 -14.23 7.06 -17.88
C LEU A 168 -15.32 6.04 -18.18
N ARG A 169 -16.31 6.37 -19.03
CA ARG A 169 -17.36 5.44 -19.49
C ARG A 169 -16.79 4.26 -20.25
N ALA A 170 -15.83 4.51 -21.15
CA ALA A 170 -15.17 3.49 -21.94
C ALA A 170 -14.29 2.55 -21.09
N LEU A 171 -13.44 3.10 -20.22
CA LEU A 171 -12.58 2.31 -19.32
C LEU A 171 -13.43 1.50 -18.32
N SER A 172 -14.46 2.11 -17.72
CA SER A 172 -15.35 1.39 -16.80
C SER A 172 -16.13 0.27 -17.51
N ALA A 173 -16.60 0.49 -18.75
CA ALA A 173 -17.21 -0.54 -19.57
C ALA A 173 -16.26 -1.72 -19.79
N TYR A 174 -15.06 -1.45 -20.32
CA TYR A 174 -14.05 -2.47 -20.59
C TYR A 174 -13.65 -3.27 -19.34
N LEU A 175 -13.42 -2.60 -18.22
CA LEU A 175 -13.04 -3.26 -16.97
C LEU A 175 -14.20 -4.07 -16.35
N SER A 176 -15.44 -3.60 -16.46
CA SER A 176 -16.61 -4.28 -15.89
C SER A 176 -16.91 -5.65 -16.51
N VAL A 177 -16.45 -5.89 -17.75
CA VAL A 177 -16.61 -7.16 -18.45
C VAL A 177 -15.43 -8.12 -18.23
N GLN A 178 -14.37 -7.71 -17.52
CA GLN A 178 -13.23 -8.58 -17.21
C GLN A 178 -13.61 -9.61 -16.12
N ARG A 179 -14.00 -10.81 -16.56
CA ARG A 179 -14.54 -11.89 -15.72
C ARG A 179 -14.03 -13.26 -16.14
N VAL A 180 -12.72 -13.38 -16.39
CA VAL A 180 -12.09 -14.61 -16.91
C VAL A 180 -12.40 -15.83 -16.02
N LYS A 181 -12.32 -15.65 -14.70
CA LYS A 181 -12.76 -16.62 -13.69
C LYS A 181 -14.06 -16.13 -13.09
N ALA A 182 -15.17 -16.77 -13.47
CA ALA A 182 -16.46 -16.46 -12.90
C ALA A 182 -16.49 -16.79 -11.40
N VAL A 183 -17.22 -15.96 -10.63
CA VAL A 183 -17.56 -16.26 -9.24
C VAL A 183 -19.02 -16.71 -9.21
N SER A 184 -19.25 -17.97 -8.87
CA SER A 184 -20.59 -18.53 -8.77
C SER A 184 -21.23 -18.17 -7.43
N PRO A 185 -22.51 -17.72 -7.41
CA PRO A 185 -23.25 -17.55 -6.18
C PRO A 185 -23.33 -18.85 -5.37
N THR A 186 -23.07 -18.74 -4.07
CA THR A 186 -23.25 -19.80 -3.07
C THR A 186 -24.55 -19.61 -2.29
N ARG A 187 -24.97 -20.62 -1.53
CA ARG A 187 -26.12 -20.51 -0.60
C ARG A 187 -25.98 -19.30 0.34
N VAL A 188 -24.79 -19.06 0.86
CA VAL A 188 -24.48 -17.91 1.73
C VAL A 188 -24.73 -16.59 0.98
N SER A 189 -24.21 -16.44 -0.24
CA SER A 189 -24.41 -15.19 -0.99
C SER A 189 -25.87 -14.95 -1.40
N PHE A 190 -26.66 -16.01 -1.63
CA PHE A 190 -28.10 -15.86 -1.86
C PHE A 190 -28.82 -15.36 -0.60
N SER A 191 -28.49 -15.92 0.57
CA SER A 191 -29.03 -15.44 1.85
C SER A 191 -28.68 -13.98 2.09
N LEU A 192 -27.41 -13.57 1.90
CA LEU A 192 -26.99 -12.17 2.03
C LEU A 192 -27.76 -11.25 1.10
N ALA A 193 -27.91 -11.61 -0.18
CA ALA A 193 -28.65 -10.79 -1.13
C ALA A 193 -30.12 -10.54 -0.73
N ARG A 194 -30.74 -11.50 -0.04
CA ARG A 194 -32.13 -11.41 0.44
C ARG A 194 -32.26 -10.72 1.79
N ASP A 195 -31.32 -10.98 2.70
CA ASP A 195 -31.49 -10.72 4.14
C ASP A 195 -30.56 -9.60 4.66
N LYS A 196 -29.76 -8.98 3.79
CA LYS A 196 -28.84 -7.88 4.14
C LYS A 196 -29.46 -6.85 5.07
N GLY A 197 -28.85 -6.65 6.23
CA GLY A 197 -29.24 -5.62 7.19
C GLY A 197 -30.47 -5.98 8.04
N LYS A 198 -31.06 -7.17 7.88
CA LYS A 198 -32.27 -7.58 8.63
C LYS A 198 -31.95 -8.30 9.93
N ASP A 199 -30.80 -8.96 10.03
CA ASP A 199 -30.38 -9.73 11.21
C ASP A 199 -29.32 -8.98 12.01
N GLN A 200 -29.78 -8.16 12.95
CA GLN A 200 -28.91 -7.32 13.78
C GLN A 200 -27.95 -8.15 14.66
N ALA A 201 -28.40 -9.31 15.13
CA ALA A 201 -27.56 -10.22 15.91
C ALA A 201 -26.43 -10.82 15.05
N ALA A 202 -26.71 -11.21 13.81
CA ALA A 202 -25.67 -11.68 12.89
C ALA A 202 -24.65 -10.60 12.56
N ILE A 203 -25.05 -9.34 12.45
CA ILE A 203 -24.16 -8.20 12.20
C ILE A 203 -23.22 -7.96 13.40
N GLU A 204 -23.74 -7.98 14.62
CA GLU A 204 -22.96 -7.81 15.86
C GLU A 204 -21.99 -8.98 16.08
N ASP A 205 -22.46 -10.21 15.85
CA ASP A 205 -21.59 -11.38 15.85
C ASP A 205 -20.51 -11.29 14.77
N GLY A 206 -20.87 -10.79 13.57
CA GLY A 206 -19.96 -10.57 12.47
C GLY A 206 -18.85 -9.57 12.80
N GLN A 207 -19.19 -8.47 13.48
CA GLN A 207 -18.21 -7.52 14.00
C GLN A 207 -17.29 -8.15 15.04
N THR A 208 -17.85 -8.95 15.94
CA THR A 208 -17.08 -9.69 16.95
C THR A 208 -16.07 -10.63 16.28
N ARG A 209 -16.50 -11.37 15.25
CA ARG A 209 -15.60 -12.22 14.45
C ARG A 209 -14.53 -11.42 13.73
N PHE A 210 -14.87 -10.32 13.08
CA PHE A 210 -13.91 -9.42 12.42
C PHE A 210 -12.83 -8.93 13.40
N ASN A 211 -13.20 -8.60 14.63
CA ASN A 211 -12.27 -8.17 15.68
C ASN A 211 -11.42 -9.33 16.22
N GLN A 212 -12.01 -10.50 16.48
CA GLN A 212 -11.30 -11.70 16.95
C GLN A 212 -10.26 -12.20 15.93
N MET A 213 -10.47 -11.91 14.66
CA MET A 213 -9.61 -12.30 13.55
C MET A 213 -8.57 -11.23 13.23
N PHE A 214 -8.54 -10.14 14.01
CA PHE A 214 -7.61 -9.02 13.90
C PHE A 214 -7.51 -8.48 12.47
N CYS A 215 -8.65 -8.40 11.75
CA CYS A 215 -8.67 -7.94 10.37
C CYS A 215 -8.04 -6.54 10.22
N VAL A 216 -8.23 -5.67 11.22
CA VAL A 216 -7.64 -4.32 11.25
C VAL A 216 -6.11 -4.31 11.38
N THR A 217 -5.47 -5.38 11.83
CA THR A 217 -4.01 -5.46 11.86
C THR A 217 -3.42 -5.44 10.44
N CYS A 218 -4.11 -6.05 9.48
CA CYS A 218 -3.70 -6.05 8.08
C CYS A 218 -4.38 -4.94 7.28
N HIS A 219 -5.64 -4.65 7.58
CA HIS A 219 -6.49 -3.76 6.80
C HIS A 219 -6.76 -2.45 7.53
N SER A 220 -6.55 -1.33 6.86
CA SER A 220 -6.97 -0.05 7.38
C SER A 220 -8.48 0.17 7.24
N ILE A 221 -9.06 0.90 8.19
CA ILE A 221 -10.47 1.27 8.21
C ILE A 221 -10.64 2.63 8.88
N ALA A 222 -11.49 3.48 8.31
CA ALA A 222 -11.92 4.73 8.91
C ALA A 222 -13.02 4.48 9.93
N VAL A 223 -12.84 5.01 11.14
CA VAL A 223 -13.78 4.92 12.25
C VAL A 223 -14.03 6.31 12.81
N ASP A 224 -15.26 6.60 13.21
CA ASP A 224 -15.58 7.78 14.00
C ASP A 224 -15.15 7.55 15.46
N ARG A 225 -14.35 8.47 16.00
CA ARG A 225 -13.98 8.51 17.42
C ARG A 225 -14.27 9.90 17.98
N GLY A 226 -15.52 10.11 18.40
CA GLY A 226 -15.93 11.34 19.09
C GLY A 226 -16.17 12.51 18.13
N GLY A 227 -16.69 12.24 16.94
CA GLY A 227 -16.93 13.23 15.89
C GLY A 227 -15.72 13.48 14.98
N GLU A 228 -14.61 12.78 15.22
CA GLU A 228 -13.42 12.82 14.37
C GLU A 228 -13.23 11.48 13.65
N VAL A 229 -13.10 11.51 12.33
CA VAL A 229 -12.84 10.31 11.52
C VAL A 229 -11.35 10.00 11.55
N LYS A 230 -10.99 8.82 12.06
CA LYS A 230 -9.61 8.32 12.11
C LYS A 230 -9.45 7.04 11.33
N VAL A 231 -8.38 6.91 10.56
CA VAL A 231 -8.00 5.65 9.93
C VAL A 231 -7.14 4.88 10.92
N ILE A 232 -7.62 3.70 11.29
CA ILE A 232 -6.89 2.77 12.13
C ILE A 232 -6.54 1.53 11.31
N GLY A 233 -5.52 0.80 11.78
CA GLY A 233 -5.14 -0.48 11.20
C GLY A 233 -3.85 -0.45 10.39
N GLY A 234 -3.55 -1.57 9.72
CA GLY A 234 -2.33 -1.76 8.92
C GLY A 234 -2.51 -1.50 7.43
N ASP A 235 -1.40 -1.55 6.69
CA ASP A 235 -1.31 -1.28 5.25
C ASP A 235 -0.89 -2.50 4.41
N ILE A 236 -0.88 -3.69 5.05
CA ILE A 236 -0.57 -4.98 4.40
C ILE A 236 -1.68 -5.33 3.40
N GLY A 237 -2.93 -5.21 3.84
CA GLY A 237 -4.14 -5.40 3.05
C GLY A 237 -4.70 -4.09 2.51
N PRO A 238 -5.62 -4.15 1.53
CA PRO A 238 -6.33 -2.96 1.07
C PRO A 238 -7.23 -2.38 2.16
N GLU A 239 -7.36 -1.06 2.13
CA GLU A 239 -8.29 -0.24 2.90
C GLU A 239 -9.76 -0.75 2.76
N LEU A 240 -10.46 -0.99 3.89
CA LEU A 240 -11.80 -1.61 3.96
C LEU A 240 -12.97 -0.64 4.26
N THR A 241 -12.71 0.63 4.50
CA THR A 241 -13.72 1.69 4.66
C THR A 241 -14.71 1.61 3.53
N LYS A 242 -16.01 1.60 3.84
CA LYS A 242 -17.08 1.57 2.84
C LYS A 242 -16.98 0.36 1.87
N VAL A 243 -16.26 -0.72 2.19
CA VAL A 243 -16.08 -1.88 1.29
C VAL A 243 -17.40 -2.49 0.82
N GLY A 244 -18.43 -2.47 1.67
CA GLY A 244 -19.78 -2.95 1.36
C GLY A 244 -20.50 -2.17 0.25
N SER A 245 -20.05 -0.94 -0.07
CA SER A 245 -20.52 -0.16 -1.22
C SER A 245 -19.65 -0.36 -2.47
N LYS A 246 -18.48 -0.99 -2.35
CA LYS A 246 -17.50 -1.14 -3.43
C LYS A 246 -17.58 -2.52 -4.11
N VAL A 247 -17.79 -3.57 -3.32
CA VAL A 247 -17.68 -4.95 -3.79
C VAL A 247 -19.04 -5.63 -3.95
N ARG A 248 -19.09 -6.63 -4.83
CA ARG A 248 -20.25 -7.50 -5.01
C ARG A 248 -20.37 -8.51 -3.86
N PRO A 249 -21.57 -8.78 -3.31
CA PRO A 249 -21.76 -9.74 -2.22
C PRO A 249 -21.22 -11.14 -2.55
N GLU A 250 -21.50 -11.65 -3.74
CA GLU A 250 -21.04 -12.96 -4.20
C GLU A 250 -19.51 -13.05 -4.24
N TRP A 251 -18.84 -11.97 -4.65
CA TRP A 251 -17.39 -11.89 -4.62
C TRP A 251 -16.83 -11.86 -3.20
N LEU A 252 -17.43 -11.07 -2.30
CA LEU A 252 -16.95 -10.97 -0.93
C LEU A 252 -16.98 -12.33 -0.22
N VAL A 253 -18.07 -13.08 -0.38
CA VAL A 253 -18.20 -14.43 0.18
C VAL A 253 -17.16 -15.38 -0.40
N ALA A 254 -16.98 -15.37 -1.72
CA ALA A 254 -15.98 -16.21 -2.37
C ALA A 254 -14.54 -15.84 -1.95
N TRP A 255 -14.24 -14.55 -1.83
CA TRP A 255 -12.94 -14.03 -1.40
C TRP A 255 -12.62 -14.40 0.05
N LEU A 256 -13.57 -14.27 0.97
CA LEU A 256 -13.37 -14.63 2.37
C LEU A 256 -13.24 -16.16 2.55
N LYS A 257 -13.86 -16.95 1.68
CA LYS A 257 -13.78 -18.41 1.70
C LYS A 257 -12.46 -18.95 1.13
N ASP A 258 -12.06 -18.44 -0.04
CA ASP A 258 -10.83 -18.85 -0.72
C ASP A 258 -10.20 -17.68 -1.51
N PRO A 259 -9.43 -16.81 -0.85
CA PRO A 259 -8.81 -15.67 -1.51
C PRO A 259 -7.74 -16.10 -2.53
N GLN A 260 -6.98 -17.17 -2.27
CA GLN A 260 -5.99 -17.72 -3.20
C GLN A 260 -6.64 -18.31 -4.46
N GLY A 261 -7.86 -18.82 -4.33
CA GLY A 261 -8.67 -19.23 -5.48
C GLY A 261 -9.00 -18.06 -6.40
N TYR A 262 -9.11 -16.83 -5.90
CA TYR A 262 -9.32 -15.64 -6.72
C TYR A 262 -8.00 -15.01 -7.19
N LEU A 263 -7.02 -14.88 -6.30
CA LEU A 263 -5.71 -14.28 -6.56
C LEU A 263 -4.60 -15.14 -5.92
N GLU A 264 -3.93 -15.95 -6.75
CA GLU A 264 -2.98 -16.99 -6.30
C GLU A 264 -1.86 -16.45 -5.39
N HIS A 265 -1.36 -15.25 -5.65
CA HIS A 265 -0.28 -14.61 -4.90
C HIS A 265 -0.79 -13.66 -3.78
N THR A 266 -2.08 -13.69 -3.44
CA THR A 266 -2.62 -12.84 -2.36
C THR A 266 -1.95 -13.12 -1.03
N LYS A 267 -1.64 -12.06 -0.26
CA LYS A 267 -1.18 -12.18 1.14
C LYS A 267 -2.30 -12.52 2.12
N MET A 268 -3.57 -12.44 1.68
CA MET A 268 -4.73 -12.76 2.52
C MET A 268 -4.74 -14.26 2.88
N PRO A 269 -4.74 -14.64 4.16
CA PRO A 269 -4.76 -16.03 4.59
C PRO A 269 -6.16 -16.65 4.47
N ARG A 270 -6.23 -17.99 4.47
CA ARG A 270 -7.50 -18.72 4.62
C ARG A 270 -7.86 -18.89 6.09
N PHE A 271 -9.05 -18.46 6.49
CA PHE A 271 -9.51 -18.52 7.89
C PHE A 271 -10.37 -19.75 8.24
N GLU A 272 -10.63 -20.62 7.25
CA GLU A 272 -11.42 -21.86 7.38
C GLU A 272 -12.78 -21.71 8.09
N TRP A 273 -13.44 -20.56 7.91
CA TRP A 273 -14.76 -20.33 8.48
C TRP A 273 -15.80 -21.28 7.87
N ASN A 274 -16.69 -21.77 8.73
CA ASN A 274 -17.93 -22.41 8.30
C ASN A 274 -18.88 -21.37 7.66
N ASP A 275 -19.92 -21.85 6.98
CA ASP A 275 -20.88 -20.99 6.26
C ASP A 275 -21.61 -19.99 7.19
N LYS A 276 -21.79 -20.31 8.49
CA LYS A 276 -22.45 -19.41 9.46
C LYS A 276 -21.56 -18.24 9.84
N ASP A 277 -20.30 -18.49 10.17
CA ASP A 277 -19.33 -17.43 10.47
C ASP A 277 -19.04 -16.57 9.22
N LEU A 278 -18.95 -17.20 8.05
CA LEU A 278 -18.80 -16.51 6.77
C LEU A 278 -19.99 -15.59 6.47
N TYR A 279 -21.22 -16.04 6.71
CA TYR A 279 -22.43 -15.22 6.58
C TYR A 279 -22.37 -13.99 7.50
N LYS A 280 -22.10 -14.20 8.80
CA LYS A 280 -22.08 -13.12 9.81
C LYS A 280 -21.05 -12.04 9.50
N VAL A 281 -19.80 -12.43 9.19
CA VAL A 281 -18.76 -11.47 8.82
C VAL A 281 -19.11 -10.73 7.53
N SER A 282 -19.70 -11.43 6.55
CA SER A 282 -20.13 -10.80 5.30
C SER A 282 -21.27 -9.81 5.53
N GLU A 283 -22.26 -10.11 6.38
CA GLU A 283 -23.32 -9.17 6.79
C GLU A 283 -22.71 -7.90 7.40
N TYR A 284 -21.80 -8.06 8.36
CA TYR A 284 -21.10 -6.93 8.98
C TYR A 284 -20.39 -6.05 7.94
N LEU A 285 -19.57 -6.65 7.06
CA LEU A 285 -18.82 -5.90 6.05
C LEU A 285 -19.74 -5.24 5.01
N LEU A 286 -20.79 -5.92 4.55
CA LEU A 286 -21.68 -5.39 3.54
C LEU A 286 -22.62 -4.31 4.09
N TYR A 287 -22.99 -4.40 5.37
CA TYR A 287 -23.93 -3.48 6.00
C TYR A 287 -23.24 -2.34 6.76
N LYS A 288 -22.43 -2.66 7.78
CA LYS A 288 -21.79 -1.65 8.63
C LYS A 288 -20.64 -0.92 7.94
N LEU A 289 -19.95 -1.56 7.00
CA LEU A 289 -18.94 -0.90 6.18
C LEU A 289 -19.49 -0.49 4.82
N SER A 290 -20.70 0.07 4.79
CA SER A 290 -21.29 0.65 3.58
C SER A 290 -21.61 2.13 3.79
N ASP A 291 -21.63 2.85 2.67
CA ASP A 291 -22.04 4.24 2.58
C ASP A 291 -22.93 4.39 1.34
N PRO A 292 -24.23 4.72 1.52
CA PRO A 292 -25.16 4.90 0.41
C PRO A 292 -24.88 6.15 -0.42
N GLU A 293 -24.11 7.12 0.10
CA GLU A 293 -23.77 8.37 -0.59
C GLU A 293 -22.60 8.18 -1.57
N LEU A 294 -21.76 7.15 -1.37
CA LEU A 294 -20.49 6.97 -2.09
C LEU A 294 -20.60 6.98 -3.62
N LEU A 295 -21.72 6.50 -4.17
CA LEU A 295 -21.96 6.37 -5.61
C LEU A 295 -23.00 7.33 -6.16
N LYS A 296 -23.55 8.25 -5.36
CA LYS A 296 -24.67 9.11 -5.79
C LYS A 296 -24.34 10.04 -6.95
N ASP A 297 -23.09 10.50 -7.01
CA ASP A 297 -22.62 11.41 -8.08
C ASP A 297 -22.20 10.67 -9.36
N VAL A 298 -22.30 9.34 -9.39
CA VAL A 298 -21.97 8.57 -10.59
C VAL A 298 -23.12 8.70 -11.60
N PRO A 299 -22.85 9.11 -12.85
CA PRO A 299 -23.88 9.23 -13.86
C PRO A 299 -24.47 7.85 -14.19
N GLN A 300 -25.70 7.82 -14.70
CA GLN A 300 -26.30 6.57 -15.18
C GLN A 300 -25.50 6.03 -16.38
N LEU A 301 -24.84 4.89 -16.20
CA LEU A 301 -23.91 4.32 -17.18
C LEU A 301 -24.58 3.32 -18.14
N GLY A 302 -25.65 2.65 -17.71
CA GLY A 302 -26.26 1.55 -18.48
C GLY A 302 -25.34 0.34 -18.68
N ALA A 303 -25.78 -0.62 -19.50
CA ALA A 303 -24.97 -1.78 -19.86
C ALA A 303 -23.77 -1.38 -20.75
N PRO A 304 -22.59 -2.01 -20.60
CA PRO A 304 -21.44 -1.78 -21.47
C PRO A 304 -21.79 -2.02 -22.95
N THR A 305 -21.59 -1.01 -23.80
CA THR A 305 -21.73 -1.17 -25.25
C THR A 305 -20.43 -1.70 -25.88
N SER A 306 -20.52 -2.37 -27.03
CA SER A 306 -19.34 -2.86 -27.76
C SER A 306 -18.36 -1.73 -28.13
N ALA A 307 -18.89 -0.53 -28.44
CA ALA A 307 -18.08 0.64 -28.77
C ALA A 307 -17.29 1.16 -27.55
N GLU A 308 -17.93 1.23 -26.38
CA GLU A 308 -17.26 1.62 -25.13
C GLU A 308 -16.19 0.60 -24.73
N ILE A 309 -16.48 -0.69 -24.84
CA ILE A 309 -15.52 -1.77 -24.52
C ILE A 309 -14.28 -1.66 -25.42
N ALA A 310 -14.48 -1.52 -26.74
CA ALA A 310 -13.37 -1.40 -27.70
C ALA A 310 -12.55 -0.12 -27.46
N MET A 311 -13.20 1.00 -27.14
CA MET A 311 -12.50 2.24 -26.78
C MET A 311 -11.73 2.08 -25.47
N GLY A 312 -12.35 1.48 -24.44
CA GLY A 312 -11.73 1.27 -23.13
C GLY A 312 -10.50 0.38 -23.20
N GLN A 313 -10.53 -0.66 -24.04
CA GLN A 313 -9.37 -1.52 -24.29
C GLN A 313 -8.19 -0.73 -24.86
N ARG A 314 -8.43 0.15 -25.84
CA ARG A 314 -7.37 1.01 -26.40
C ARG A 314 -6.84 1.99 -25.36
N LEU A 315 -7.75 2.65 -24.65
CA LEU A 315 -7.40 3.63 -23.61
C LEU A 315 -6.58 3.00 -22.48
N PHE A 316 -6.86 1.75 -22.09
CA PHE A 316 -6.13 1.06 -21.02
C PHE A 316 -4.62 0.97 -21.32
N VAL A 317 -4.26 0.77 -22.58
CA VAL A 317 -2.87 0.75 -23.03
C VAL A 317 -2.33 2.16 -23.27
N GLU A 318 -3.12 3.03 -23.92
CA GLU A 318 -2.68 4.39 -24.27
C GLU A 318 -2.46 5.31 -23.06
N LYS A 319 -3.23 5.11 -21.98
CA LYS A 319 -3.08 5.82 -20.71
C LYS A 319 -2.04 5.18 -19.79
N GLY A 320 -1.43 4.06 -20.19
CA GLY A 320 -0.38 3.38 -19.41
C GLY A 320 -0.90 2.59 -18.23
N CYS A 321 -2.19 2.22 -18.19
CA CYS A 321 -2.74 1.41 -17.09
C CYS A 321 -2.06 0.04 -17.02
N ALA A 322 -1.71 -0.53 -18.19
CA ALA A 322 -0.94 -1.77 -18.32
C ALA A 322 0.49 -1.66 -17.75
N GLU A 323 1.01 -0.46 -17.49
CA GLU A 323 2.35 -0.32 -16.91
C GLU A 323 2.40 -0.69 -15.43
N CYS A 324 1.26 -0.55 -14.74
CA CYS A 324 1.13 -0.94 -13.34
C CYS A 324 0.30 -2.22 -13.20
N HIS A 325 -0.79 -2.35 -13.94
CA HIS A 325 -1.77 -3.42 -13.76
C HIS A 325 -1.54 -4.60 -14.71
N VAL A 326 -1.60 -5.81 -14.15
CA VAL A 326 -1.69 -7.04 -14.93
C VAL A 326 -3.12 -7.27 -15.39
N MET A 327 -3.27 -7.65 -16.67
CA MET A 327 -4.55 -8.06 -17.24
C MET A 327 -4.29 -9.10 -18.33
N ARG A 328 -4.98 -10.25 -18.26
CA ARG A 328 -4.82 -11.33 -19.24
C ARG A 328 -5.05 -10.83 -20.67
N GLY A 329 -4.07 -11.07 -21.54
CA GLY A 329 -4.14 -10.69 -22.96
C GLY A 329 -3.77 -9.24 -23.25
N VAL A 330 -3.27 -8.48 -22.25
CA VAL A 330 -2.75 -7.13 -22.43
C VAL A 330 -1.25 -7.11 -22.13
N THR A 331 -0.46 -6.62 -23.07
CA THR A 331 0.99 -6.46 -22.91
C THR A 331 1.32 -4.98 -22.66
N PRO A 332 2.13 -4.67 -21.63
CA PRO A 332 2.64 -3.31 -21.41
C PRO A 332 3.48 -2.82 -22.59
N ARG A 333 3.58 -1.50 -22.78
CA ARG A 333 4.43 -0.92 -23.82
C ARG A 333 5.86 -0.74 -23.28
N PRO A 334 6.90 -1.16 -24.03
CA PRO A 334 8.26 -0.80 -23.64
C PRO A 334 8.42 0.72 -23.72
N ASN A 335 9.16 1.29 -22.77
CA ASN A 335 9.58 2.70 -22.77
C ASN A 335 8.41 3.69 -22.83
N PHE A 336 7.37 3.45 -22.00
CA PHE A 336 6.17 4.29 -21.96
C PHE A 336 6.49 5.75 -21.60
N GLY A 337 7.36 5.97 -20.62
CA GLY A 337 7.90 7.27 -20.23
C GLY A 337 9.32 7.49 -20.74
N PRO A 338 9.80 8.75 -20.74
CA PRO A 338 11.19 9.07 -21.10
C PRO A 338 12.18 8.41 -20.13
N ASP A 339 13.37 8.12 -20.64
CA ASP A 339 14.51 7.66 -19.84
C ASP A 339 15.02 8.78 -18.93
N LEU A 340 15.05 8.52 -17.62
CA LEU A 340 15.54 9.44 -16.59
C LEU A 340 16.85 8.95 -15.95
N SER A 341 17.42 7.82 -16.40
CA SER A 341 18.66 7.23 -15.84
C SER A 341 19.87 8.16 -15.88
N ALA A 342 19.84 9.17 -16.77
CA ALA A 342 20.88 10.16 -16.94
C ALA A 342 20.46 11.61 -16.60
N MET A 343 19.27 11.84 -16.01
CA MET A 343 18.67 13.20 -15.89
C MET A 343 19.40 14.18 -14.95
N GLY A 344 20.36 13.70 -14.18
CA GLY A 344 21.02 14.40 -13.09
C GLY A 344 22.22 15.26 -13.47
N VAL A 345 22.95 15.69 -12.44
CA VAL A 345 23.97 16.76 -12.50
C VAL A 345 25.18 16.50 -13.40
N ALA A 346 25.42 15.26 -13.85
CA ALA A 346 26.58 14.90 -14.68
C ALA A 346 26.36 15.00 -16.21
N GLY A 347 25.15 15.27 -16.71
CA GLY A 347 24.87 15.36 -18.15
C GLY A 347 25.62 16.51 -18.85
N GLY A 348 26.22 16.27 -20.02
CA GLY A 348 26.97 17.23 -20.88
C GLY A 348 26.11 18.16 -21.78
N VAL A 349 26.65 19.26 -22.39
CA VAL A 349 25.86 20.32 -23.12
C VAL A 349 25.56 19.74 -24.48
N ARG A 350 24.28 19.60 -24.83
CA ARG A 350 23.84 19.20 -26.16
C ARG A 350 22.55 19.94 -26.53
N THR A 351 22.44 20.33 -27.80
CA THR A 351 21.40 21.20 -28.37
C THR A 351 20.36 20.36 -29.14
N LEU A 352 19.07 20.70 -29.06
CA LEU A 352 18.00 20.10 -29.86
C LEU A 352 17.46 21.13 -30.87
N GLU A 353 17.44 20.78 -32.15
CA GLU A 353 16.74 21.56 -33.18
C GLU A 353 15.34 20.96 -33.43
N ALA A 354 14.29 21.75 -33.21
CA ALA A 354 12.93 21.40 -33.60
C ALA A 354 12.61 22.04 -34.97
N ARG A 355 12.34 21.20 -35.99
CA ARG A 355 11.82 21.67 -37.27
C ARG A 355 10.30 21.74 -37.20
N VAL A 356 9.74 22.96 -37.20
CA VAL A 356 8.31 23.18 -37.37
C VAL A 356 8.04 23.51 -38.84
N PRO A 357 7.06 22.87 -39.51
CA PRO A 357 6.64 23.30 -40.84
C PRO A 357 6.00 24.70 -40.75
N LYS A 358 6.63 25.68 -41.42
CA LYS A 358 6.28 27.12 -41.55
C LYS A 358 6.97 28.08 -40.56
N GLU A 359 8.16 28.53 -40.98
CA GLU A 359 8.73 29.89 -40.89
C GLU A 359 8.68 30.71 -39.58
N LYS A 360 8.64 30.07 -38.41
CA LYS A 360 9.11 30.71 -37.17
C LYS A 360 9.99 29.76 -36.36
N THR A 361 11.30 29.97 -36.44
CA THR A 361 12.28 29.40 -35.51
C THR A 361 12.24 30.17 -34.20
N PHE A 362 11.93 29.50 -33.09
CA PHE A 362 12.10 30.04 -31.74
C PHE A 362 13.15 29.23 -30.98
N ALA A 363 14.01 29.91 -30.23
CA ALA A 363 15.06 29.29 -29.44
C ALA A 363 14.45 28.60 -28.22
N VAL A 364 14.37 27.27 -28.28
CA VAL A 364 14.01 26.41 -27.17
C VAL A 364 15.30 25.97 -26.49
N HIS A 365 15.49 26.33 -25.21
CA HIS A 365 16.62 25.87 -24.41
C HIS A 365 16.12 24.94 -23.31
N PHE A 366 16.48 23.65 -23.35
CA PHE A 366 16.30 22.72 -22.23
C PHE A 366 17.51 21.79 -22.07
N VAL A 367 17.49 21.12 -20.93
CA VAL A 367 18.62 20.56 -20.16
C VAL A 367 19.28 19.33 -20.82
N ARG A 368 20.53 19.14 -20.42
CA ARG A 368 21.55 18.16 -20.83
C ARG A 368 21.18 16.67 -20.60
N THR A 369 20.35 16.05 -21.44
CA THR A 369 20.40 14.57 -21.68
C THR A 369 19.96 14.17 -23.08
N SER A 370 20.45 13.03 -23.57
CA SER A 370 19.98 12.36 -24.78
C SER A 370 18.64 11.67 -24.53
N VAL A 371 17.55 12.42 -24.59
CA VAL A 371 16.21 11.86 -24.78
C VAL A 371 15.86 12.12 -26.24
N GLU A 372 15.68 11.07 -27.04
CA GLU A 372 15.41 11.19 -28.49
C GLU A 372 14.16 12.03 -28.82
N ARG A 373 13.30 12.33 -27.84
CA ARG A 373 12.30 13.41 -27.89
C ARG A 373 11.78 13.76 -26.49
N LEU A 374 12.03 14.98 -26.03
CA LEU A 374 11.26 15.62 -24.96
C LEU A 374 10.36 16.67 -25.61
N ASP A 375 9.09 16.34 -25.81
CA ASP A 375 8.10 17.28 -26.34
C ASP A 375 7.76 18.31 -25.26
N ILE A 376 8.45 19.45 -25.31
CA ILE A 376 8.14 20.61 -24.47
C ILE A 376 7.38 21.60 -25.35
N GLY A 377 6.08 21.71 -25.12
CA GLY A 377 5.22 22.73 -25.75
C GLY A 377 5.43 24.11 -25.11
N GLU A 378 4.55 25.06 -25.41
CA GLU A 378 4.49 26.33 -24.68
C GLU A 378 4.29 26.03 -23.18
N SER A 379 5.29 26.38 -22.35
CA SER A 379 5.24 26.20 -20.89
C SER A 379 5.60 27.51 -20.21
N VAL A 380 4.79 27.87 -19.21
CA VAL A 380 4.96 29.07 -18.36
C VAL A 380 5.91 28.83 -17.18
N VAL A 381 6.49 27.63 -17.06
CA VAL A 381 7.37 27.23 -15.95
C VAL A 381 8.74 27.91 -16.05
N PRO A 382 9.31 28.47 -14.96
CA PRO A 382 10.62 29.09 -15.01
C PRO A 382 11.72 28.10 -15.43
N ARG A 383 12.67 28.57 -16.24
CA ARG A 383 13.63 27.71 -16.98
C ARG A 383 14.76 27.15 -16.11
N SER A 384 14.47 26.14 -15.29
CA SER A 384 15.48 25.32 -14.58
C SER A 384 15.07 23.84 -14.56
N MET A 385 16.05 22.93 -14.39
CA MET A 385 15.75 21.49 -14.26
C MET A 385 14.89 21.20 -13.03
N ILE A 386 15.20 21.85 -11.90
CA ILE A 386 14.43 21.72 -10.65
C ILE A 386 12.98 22.09 -10.90
N ASN A 387 12.72 23.28 -11.48
CA ASN A 387 11.36 23.73 -11.74
C ASN A 387 10.65 22.84 -12.76
N TYR A 388 11.37 22.31 -13.75
CA TYR A 388 10.82 21.35 -14.71
C TYR A 388 10.36 20.06 -14.00
N VAL A 389 11.24 19.45 -13.19
CA VAL A 389 10.95 18.20 -12.46
C VAL A 389 9.82 18.44 -11.47
N GLU A 390 9.90 19.47 -10.63
CA GLU A 390 8.87 19.80 -9.65
C GLU A 390 7.52 20.09 -10.32
N SER A 391 7.51 20.80 -11.45
CA SER A 391 6.28 21.07 -12.20
C SER A 391 5.71 19.79 -12.82
N LYS A 392 6.54 18.88 -13.34
CA LYS A 392 6.09 17.56 -13.80
C LYS A 392 5.54 16.70 -12.67
N LEU A 393 6.15 16.73 -11.49
CA LEU A 393 5.67 16.00 -10.32
C LEU A 393 4.35 16.58 -9.77
N LYS A 394 4.20 17.91 -9.81
CA LYS A 394 3.02 18.61 -9.29
C LYS A 394 1.83 18.60 -10.26
N ASP A 395 2.06 19.00 -11.51
CA ASP A 395 1.06 19.02 -12.57
C ASP A 395 1.74 18.82 -13.95
N PRO A 396 1.81 17.58 -14.46
CA PRO A 396 2.40 17.27 -15.75
C PRO A 396 1.86 18.09 -16.92
N THR A 397 0.59 18.53 -16.83
CA THR A 397 -0.08 19.28 -17.89
C THR A 397 0.36 20.74 -17.98
N SER A 398 0.91 21.29 -16.89
CA SER A 398 1.53 22.64 -16.86
C SER A 398 2.78 22.77 -17.75
N VAL A 399 3.40 21.63 -18.08
CA VAL A 399 4.58 21.56 -18.94
C VAL A 399 4.22 21.09 -20.35
N ALA A 400 3.24 20.19 -20.48
CA ALA A 400 2.73 19.75 -21.78
C ALA A 400 1.26 19.33 -21.67
N PHE A 401 0.37 20.00 -22.41
CA PHE A 401 -1.07 19.72 -22.37
C PHE A 401 -1.41 18.24 -22.69
N ALA A 402 -0.63 17.60 -23.55
CA ALA A 402 -0.79 16.19 -23.91
C ALA A 402 -0.05 15.20 -22.98
N ALA A 403 0.42 15.65 -21.80
CA ALA A 403 1.14 14.80 -20.88
C ALA A 403 0.29 13.61 -20.42
N ARG A 404 0.87 12.40 -20.52
CA ARG A 404 0.24 11.15 -20.07
C ARG A 404 0.65 10.74 -18.66
N MET A 405 1.65 11.41 -18.09
CA MET A 405 2.07 11.20 -16.71
C MET A 405 0.88 11.56 -15.79
N PRO A 406 0.51 10.67 -14.85
CA PRO A 406 -0.59 10.93 -13.94
C PRO A 406 -0.18 11.92 -12.85
N ARG A 407 -1.17 12.49 -12.16
CA ARG A 407 -0.93 13.37 -11.01
C ARG A 407 -0.76 12.54 -9.74
N PHE A 408 0.40 12.66 -9.13
CA PHE A 408 0.70 12.09 -7.83
C PHE A 408 0.35 13.12 -6.75
N THR A 409 -0.30 12.67 -5.67
CA THR A 409 -0.43 13.49 -4.47
C THR A 409 0.75 13.16 -3.57
N MET A 410 1.49 14.18 -3.14
CA MET A 410 2.63 14.05 -2.23
C MET A 410 2.85 15.38 -1.51
N SER A 411 3.54 15.34 -0.37
CA SER A 411 3.94 16.55 0.35
C SER A 411 4.99 17.34 -0.44
N ASP A 412 5.16 18.63 -0.12
CA ASP A 412 6.24 19.42 -0.74
C ASP A 412 7.63 18.85 -0.37
N SER A 413 7.79 18.31 0.84
CA SER A 413 9.04 17.63 1.25
C SER A 413 9.29 16.35 0.44
N ASP A 414 8.27 15.54 0.22
CA ASP A 414 8.36 14.33 -0.60
C ASP A 414 8.74 14.69 -2.05
N ARG A 415 8.19 15.80 -2.57
CA ARG A 415 8.53 16.30 -3.91
C ARG A 415 9.99 16.77 -3.98
N ASP A 416 10.49 17.45 -2.96
CA ASP A 416 11.90 17.88 -2.87
C ASP A 416 12.85 16.67 -2.81
N ASP A 417 12.51 15.67 -1.99
CA ASP A 417 13.30 14.45 -1.84
C ASP A 417 13.30 13.63 -3.13
N LEU A 418 12.15 13.47 -3.78
CA LEU A 418 12.04 12.82 -5.08
C LEU A 418 12.81 13.58 -6.17
N THR A 419 12.75 14.91 -6.16
CA THR A 419 13.56 15.76 -7.07
C THR A 419 15.04 15.57 -6.80
N THR A 420 15.47 15.50 -5.54
CA THR A 420 16.86 15.19 -5.14
C THR A 420 17.32 13.86 -5.72
N ALA A 421 16.49 12.82 -5.63
CA ALA A 421 16.80 11.50 -6.20
C ALA A 421 16.86 11.54 -7.73
N ILE A 422 15.95 12.23 -8.43
CA ILE A 422 15.99 12.37 -9.90
C ILE A 422 17.26 13.12 -10.34
N LEU A 423 17.64 14.17 -9.62
CA LEU A 423 18.86 14.94 -9.90
C LEU A 423 20.16 14.14 -9.65
N SER A 424 20.10 13.04 -8.91
CA SER A 424 21.24 12.16 -8.66
C SER A 424 21.54 11.17 -9.79
N MET A 425 20.62 11.02 -10.75
CA MET A 425 20.71 10.03 -11.83
C MET A 425 21.80 10.44 -12.84
N THR A 426 22.92 9.73 -12.90
CA THR A 426 24.08 10.07 -13.75
C THR A 426 24.53 8.92 -14.65
N GLY A 427 23.75 7.84 -14.69
CA GLY A 427 24.06 6.62 -15.44
C GLY A 427 24.09 6.85 -16.95
N PRO A 428 24.73 5.93 -17.70
CA PRO A 428 24.61 5.93 -19.17
C PRO A 428 23.15 5.66 -19.55
N ALA A 429 22.68 6.26 -20.66
CA ALA A 429 21.38 5.89 -21.25
C ALA A 429 21.36 4.38 -21.46
N ILE A 430 20.43 3.68 -20.82
CA ILE A 430 20.42 2.23 -20.76
C ILE A 430 19.89 1.70 -22.10
N PRO A 431 20.68 0.99 -22.94
CA PRO A 431 20.14 0.33 -24.13
C PRO A 431 19.07 -0.68 -23.68
N ASN A 432 18.05 -0.93 -24.51
CA ASN A 432 16.93 -1.87 -24.27
C ASN A 432 17.41 -3.32 -23.97
N GLN A 433 18.02 -3.55 -22.81
CA GLN A 433 18.45 -4.84 -22.32
C GLN A 433 17.84 -5.06 -20.94
N PRO A 434 17.38 -6.29 -20.64
CA PRO A 434 17.00 -6.65 -19.29
C PRO A 434 18.26 -6.60 -18.42
N GLN A 435 18.38 -5.56 -17.59
CA GLN A 435 19.48 -5.47 -16.64
C GLN A 435 19.39 -6.62 -15.63
N LYS A 436 20.56 -7.15 -15.29
CA LYS A 436 20.75 -8.00 -14.12
C LYS A 436 20.19 -7.28 -12.91
N THR A 437 19.34 -8.04 -12.21
CA THR A 437 18.85 -7.82 -10.86
C THR A 437 19.83 -7.01 -10.03
N ILE A 438 19.34 -5.96 -9.36
CA ILE A 438 19.86 -5.59 -8.04
C ILE A 438 20.08 -6.92 -7.34
N VAL A 439 21.29 -7.18 -6.83
CA VAL A 439 21.48 -8.28 -5.89
C VAL A 439 20.52 -7.97 -4.76
N GLU A 440 19.32 -8.58 -4.81
CA GLU A 440 18.45 -8.65 -3.66
C GLU A 440 19.38 -9.03 -2.53
N ARG A 441 19.37 -8.28 -1.42
CA ARG A 441 19.89 -8.81 -0.16
C ARG A 441 19.44 -10.26 -0.15
N PRO A 442 20.32 -11.26 0.01
CA PRO A 442 19.95 -12.65 -0.16
C PRO A 442 18.79 -12.93 0.79
N HIS A 443 17.58 -12.78 0.28
CA HIS A 443 16.37 -13.09 0.94
C HIS A 443 16.32 -14.58 0.72
N SER A 444 16.57 -15.30 1.81
CA SER A 444 16.41 -16.74 1.82
C SER A 444 15.11 -17.08 1.10
N ASP A 445 15.16 -17.96 0.11
CA ASP A 445 13.99 -18.51 -0.55
C ASP A 445 13.36 -19.65 0.28
N TYR A 446 13.81 -19.77 1.54
CA TYR A 446 13.37 -20.80 2.45
C TYR A 446 11.85 -20.86 2.52
N ARG A 447 11.36 -22.04 2.17
CA ARG A 447 9.96 -22.39 2.19
C ARG A 447 9.89 -23.84 2.68
N PRO A 448 9.01 -24.15 3.65
CA PRO A 448 8.75 -25.54 4.02
C PRO A 448 8.29 -26.37 2.82
N ASP A 449 8.73 -27.62 2.75
CA ASP A 449 8.32 -28.57 1.72
C ASP A 449 7.13 -29.44 2.19
N GLY A 450 6.54 -30.18 1.24
CA GLY A 450 5.48 -31.15 1.51
C GLY A 450 4.22 -30.54 2.13
N ALA A 451 3.54 -31.33 2.97
CA ALA A 451 2.28 -30.92 3.60
C ALA A 451 2.44 -29.66 4.48
N ALA A 452 3.58 -29.49 5.15
CA ALA A 452 3.86 -28.29 5.93
C ALA A 452 4.00 -27.05 5.03
N GLY A 453 4.61 -27.19 3.85
CA GLY A 453 4.68 -26.16 2.81
C GLY A 453 3.32 -25.73 2.28
N GLU A 454 2.41 -26.68 2.06
CA GLU A 454 1.04 -26.39 1.64
C GLU A 454 0.28 -25.58 2.70
N LEU A 455 0.41 -25.95 3.97
CA LEU A 455 -0.23 -25.24 5.08
C LEU A 455 0.40 -23.87 5.34
N TYR A 456 1.73 -23.78 5.22
CA TYR A 456 2.49 -22.54 5.29
C TYR A 456 1.96 -21.50 4.28
N ASP A 457 1.71 -21.93 3.04
CA ASP A 457 1.13 -21.09 2.00
C ASP A 457 -0.35 -20.80 2.22
N LYS A 458 -1.13 -21.80 2.63
CA LYS A 458 -2.58 -21.69 2.90
C LYS A 458 -2.87 -20.63 3.96
N PHE A 459 -2.10 -20.62 5.04
CA PHE A 459 -2.23 -19.68 6.16
C PHE A 459 -1.31 -18.46 6.05
N ARG A 460 -0.50 -18.37 4.99
CA ARG A 460 0.39 -17.23 4.70
C ARG A 460 1.30 -16.88 5.88
N CYS A 461 1.92 -17.89 6.48
CA CYS A 461 2.75 -17.72 7.67
C CYS A 461 3.85 -16.66 7.48
N SER A 462 4.49 -16.65 6.31
CA SER A 462 5.57 -15.71 5.96
C SER A 462 5.14 -14.26 5.78
N THR A 463 3.84 -13.97 5.66
CA THR A 463 3.38 -12.58 5.64
C THR A 463 3.69 -11.90 6.97
N CYS A 464 3.60 -12.65 8.07
CA CYS A 464 3.80 -12.13 9.42
C CYS A 464 5.13 -12.57 10.03
N HIS A 465 5.46 -13.85 9.92
CA HIS A 465 6.60 -14.46 10.58
C HIS A 465 7.81 -14.58 9.66
N MET A 466 9.00 -14.54 10.27
CA MET A 466 10.26 -14.86 9.64
C MET A 466 10.57 -16.36 9.80
N PHE A 467 11.14 -16.96 8.76
CA PHE A 467 11.59 -18.35 8.69
C PHE A 467 12.93 -18.41 7.95
N ARG A 468 14.02 -18.62 8.69
CA ARG A 468 15.40 -18.70 8.19
C ARG A 468 15.75 -17.58 7.20
N GLY A 469 15.34 -16.35 7.50
CA GLY A 469 15.57 -15.17 6.65
C GLY A 469 14.52 -14.91 5.56
N ASN A 470 13.50 -15.78 5.42
CA ASN A 470 12.34 -15.59 4.55
C ASN A 470 11.11 -15.12 5.35
N GLY A 471 10.43 -14.06 4.92
CA GLY A 471 9.15 -13.64 5.51
C GLY A 471 9.15 -12.24 6.13
N GLY A 472 8.15 -12.00 6.98
CA GLY A 472 7.86 -10.69 7.57
C GLY A 472 8.44 -10.52 8.97
N THR A 473 8.46 -9.26 9.43
CA THR A 473 8.91 -8.87 10.78
C THR A 473 7.76 -8.40 11.68
N LEU A 474 6.52 -8.56 11.21
CA LEU A 474 5.32 -8.19 11.97
C LEU A 474 5.13 -9.07 13.21
N ALA A 475 5.52 -10.35 13.11
CA ALA A 475 5.44 -11.34 14.16
C ALA A 475 6.83 -11.92 14.47
N PRO A 476 7.01 -12.67 15.58
CA PRO A 476 8.30 -13.21 15.97
C PRO A 476 8.93 -14.12 14.91
N ASP A 477 10.25 -14.13 14.87
CA ASP A 477 11.03 -15.08 14.06
C ASP A 477 10.85 -16.50 14.60
N LEU A 478 10.39 -17.40 13.73
CA LEU A 478 10.11 -18.80 14.06
C LEU A 478 11.27 -19.74 13.71
N SER A 479 12.40 -19.22 13.21
CA SER A 479 13.56 -20.00 12.74
C SER A 479 14.11 -21.02 13.76
N TYR A 480 13.85 -20.81 15.04
CA TYR A 480 14.32 -21.61 16.16
C TYR A 480 13.18 -22.07 17.09
N GLU A 481 11.92 -21.91 16.69
CA GLU A 481 10.77 -22.18 17.57
C GLU A 481 10.68 -23.67 17.98
N GLY A 482 11.21 -24.59 17.17
CA GLY A 482 11.30 -26.01 17.52
C GLY A 482 12.27 -26.33 18.65
N SER A 483 13.29 -25.49 18.88
CA SER A 483 14.12 -25.58 20.08
C SER A 483 13.40 -25.00 21.31
N ARG A 484 12.55 -24.00 21.07
CA ARG A 484 11.93 -23.17 22.10
C ARG A 484 10.69 -23.78 22.73
N SER A 485 9.80 -24.31 21.91
CA SER A 485 8.44 -24.63 22.33
C SER A 485 8.14 -26.12 22.33
N ASN A 486 7.33 -26.54 23.30
CA ASN A 486 6.80 -27.90 23.38
C ASN A 486 5.84 -28.14 22.22
N ARG A 487 5.94 -29.34 21.61
CA ARG A 487 5.12 -29.71 20.45
C ARG A 487 3.61 -29.64 20.73
N GLU A 488 3.13 -30.20 21.85
CA GLU A 488 1.69 -30.18 22.15
C GLU A 488 1.19 -28.75 22.39
N TRP A 489 2.01 -27.89 23.01
CA TRP A 489 1.67 -26.47 23.12
C TRP A 489 1.56 -25.80 21.76
N LEU A 490 2.47 -26.09 20.81
CA LEU A 490 2.38 -25.57 19.45
C LEU A 490 1.06 -25.99 18.77
N VAL A 491 0.65 -27.26 18.91
CA VAL A 491 -0.63 -27.75 18.37
C VAL A 491 -1.80 -26.94 18.94
N GLN A 492 -1.87 -26.78 20.27
CA GLN A 492 -2.96 -26.03 20.91
C GLN A 492 -2.93 -24.54 20.53
N PHE A 493 -1.75 -23.94 20.46
CA PHE A 493 -1.58 -22.53 20.09
C PHE A 493 -1.99 -22.26 18.64
N LEU A 494 -1.63 -23.14 17.70
CA LEU A 494 -2.02 -23.00 16.30
C LEU A 494 -3.55 -23.12 16.09
N MET A 495 -4.22 -23.96 16.88
CA MET A 495 -5.68 -24.09 16.85
C MET A 495 -6.39 -22.90 17.51
N ASN A 496 -5.83 -22.37 18.59
CA ASN A 496 -6.43 -21.31 19.40
C ASN A 496 -5.35 -20.39 20.01
N PRO A 497 -4.80 -19.44 19.23
CA PRO A 497 -3.72 -18.60 19.68
C PRO A 497 -4.18 -17.70 20.84
N GLN A 498 -3.52 -17.84 21.99
CA GLN A 498 -3.76 -16.99 23.15
C GLN A 498 -2.86 -15.75 23.13
N THR A 499 -3.25 -14.72 23.89
CA THR A 499 -2.41 -13.52 24.04
C THR A 499 -1.24 -13.81 24.97
N ILE A 500 -0.04 -13.97 24.41
CA ILE A 500 1.19 -14.21 25.19
C ILE A 500 1.72 -12.93 25.84
N ARG A 501 1.63 -11.80 25.12
CA ARG A 501 2.09 -10.48 25.57
C ARG A 501 0.92 -9.50 25.53
N PRO A 502 0.24 -9.25 26.67
CA PRO A 502 -0.93 -8.38 26.71
C PRO A 502 -0.68 -6.95 26.20
N SER A 503 0.56 -6.47 26.31
CA SER A 503 0.99 -5.16 25.85
C SER A 503 1.15 -5.03 24.32
N LEU A 504 1.18 -6.14 23.57
CA LEU A 504 1.27 -6.09 22.11
C LEU A 504 -0.11 -5.88 21.47
N THR A 505 -0.16 -4.94 20.53
CA THR A 505 -1.35 -4.64 19.71
C THR A 505 -1.56 -5.65 18.59
N VAL A 506 -0.47 -6.28 18.11
CA VAL A 506 -0.48 -7.32 17.09
C VAL A 506 -0.61 -8.69 17.75
N ARG A 507 -1.55 -9.51 17.28
CA ARG A 507 -1.81 -10.86 17.79
C ARG A 507 -1.96 -11.84 16.64
N MET A 508 -1.65 -13.11 16.89
CA MET A 508 -1.84 -14.16 15.89
C MET A 508 -3.35 -14.37 15.64
N PRO A 509 -3.82 -14.27 14.38
CA PRO A 509 -5.22 -14.52 14.06
C PRO A 509 -5.62 -15.98 14.27
N ARG A 510 -6.90 -16.20 14.58
CA ARG A 510 -7.43 -17.56 14.76
C ARG A 510 -7.89 -18.13 13.42
N PHE A 511 -7.02 -18.88 12.74
CA PHE A 511 -7.29 -19.44 11.40
C PHE A 511 -8.27 -20.63 11.35
N SER A 512 -8.93 -20.95 12.46
CA SER A 512 -9.84 -22.10 12.62
C SER A 512 -9.22 -23.44 12.16
N MET A 513 -7.90 -23.56 12.32
CA MET A 513 -7.12 -24.70 11.86
C MET A 513 -7.57 -26.01 12.50
N THR A 514 -7.67 -27.08 11.71
CA THR A 514 -7.94 -28.42 12.25
C THR A 514 -6.77 -28.92 13.09
N ARG A 515 -7.05 -29.83 14.03
CA ARG A 515 -5.99 -30.48 14.82
C ARG A 515 -4.94 -31.16 13.94
N LYS A 516 -5.37 -31.80 12.86
CA LYS A 516 -4.47 -32.47 11.90
C LYS A 516 -3.52 -31.48 11.22
N ASP A 517 -4.04 -30.35 10.75
CA ASP A 517 -3.23 -29.31 10.11
C ASP A 517 -2.25 -28.70 11.14
N ALA A 518 -2.72 -28.47 12.37
CA ALA A 518 -1.87 -27.98 13.46
C ALA A 518 -0.77 -28.97 13.84
N GLU A 519 -1.05 -30.27 13.87
CA GLU A 519 -0.06 -31.32 14.11
C GLU A 519 1.02 -31.35 13.01
N VAL A 520 0.64 -31.25 11.73
CA VAL A 520 1.60 -31.20 10.61
C VAL A 520 2.54 -30.00 10.73
N LEU A 521 2.02 -28.82 11.03
CA LEU A 521 2.84 -27.62 11.23
C LEU A 521 3.70 -27.72 12.49
N ALA A 522 3.15 -28.22 13.60
CA ALA A 522 3.89 -28.40 14.84
C ALA A 522 5.04 -29.41 14.67
N ASP A 523 4.82 -30.52 13.96
CA ASP A 523 5.85 -31.50 13.62
C ASP A 523 6.97 -30.86 12.81
N TYR A 524 6.61 -30.08 11.79
CA TYR A 524 7.60 -29.37 10.99
C TYR A 524 8.39 -28.35 11.80
N ILE A 525 7.71 -27.51 12.59
CA ILE A 525 8.35 -26.50 13.43
C ILE A 525 9.29 -27.18 14.44
N SER A 526 8.79 -28.18 15.17
CA SER A 526 9.57 -28.92 16.16
C SER A 526 10.77 -29.65 15.54
N GLY A 527 10.65 -30.20 14.33
CA GLY A 527 11.74 -30.94 13.69
C GLY A 527 12.75 -30.07 12.93
N MET A 528 12.28 -29.09 12.18
CA MET A 528 13.10 -28.36 11.19
C MET A 528 13.52 -26.97 11.66
N LEU A 529 12.77 -26.33 12.55
CA LEU A 529 13.07 -24.97 13.02
C LEU A 529 13.78 -24.99 14.37
N GLN A 530 14.92 -25.67 14.43
CA GLN A 530 15.75 -25.74 15.64
C GLN A 530 17.02 -24.90 15.49
N LYS A 531 17.47 -24.35 16.61
CA LYS A 531 18.80 -23.78 16.76
C LYS A 531 19.78 -24.91 17.07
N SER A 532 20.88 -25.01 16.32
CA SER A 532 21.82 -26.14 16.38
C SER A 532 22.48 -26.33 17.75
N ASP A 533 22.61 -25.25 18.52
CA ASP A 533 23.19 -25.18 19.86
C ASP A 533 22.18 -25.46 20.99
N VAL A 534 20.87 -25.53 20.70
CA VAL A 534 19.82 -25.79 21.70
C VAL A 534 18.95 -26.95 21.25
N LYS A 535 19.25 -28.15 21.76
CA LYS A 535 18.45 -29.36 21.51
C LYS A 535 17.42 -29.54 22.63
N PRO A 536 16.10 -29.61 22.33
CA PRO A 536 15.06 -29.81 23.35
C PRO A 536 15.29 -30.99 24.29
N SER A 537 15.83 -32.10 23.76
CA SER A 537 16.10 -33.33 24.52
C SER A 537 17.37 -33.29 25.36
N ALA A 538 18.13 -32.18 25.39
CA ALA A 538 19.38 -32.08 26.12
C ALA A 538 19.18 -32.00 27.65
N VAL A 539 18.00 -31.60 28.10
CA VAL A 539 17.66 -31.46 29.52
C VAL A 539 16.51 -32.40 29.86
N ASP A 540 16.78 -33.35 30.75
CA ASP A 540 15.76 -34.26 31.26
C ASP A 540 15.08 -33.65 32.50
N ALA A 541 13.78 -33.35 32.35
CA ALA A 541 12.99 -32.76 33.42
C ALA A 541 12.86 -33.68 34.66
N ALA A 542 13.08 -34.99 34.53
CA ALA A 542 13.07 -35.92 35.66
C ALA A 542 14.21 -35.67 36.66
N GLN A 543 15.24 -34.90 36.27
CA GLN A 543 16.35 -34.55 37.14
C GLN A 543 16.02 -33.40 38.11
N PHE A 544 14.89 -32.73 37.94
CA PHE A 544 14.50 -31.59 38.78
C PHE A 544 13.82 -32.06 40.07
N THR A 545 14.38 -31.66 41.22
CA THR A 545 13.86 -32.04 42.54
C THR A 545 13.03 -30.91 43.18
N ALA A 546 12.24 -31.23 44.21
CA ALA A 546 11.47 -30.24 44.95
C ALA A 546 12.36 -29.18 45.63
N GLU A 547 13.57 -29.55 46.05
CA GLU A 547 14.55 -28.63 46.62
C GLU A 547 15.05 -27.64 45.57
N MET A 548 15.27 -28.10 44.32
CA MET A 548 15.65 -27.22 43.20
C MET A 548 14.55 -26.20 42.91
N VAL A 549 13.29 -26.63 42.91
CA VAL A 549 12.11 -25.75 42.74
C VAL A 549 12.07 -24.68 43.84
N SER A 550 12.29 -25.06 45.10
CA SER A 550 12.29 -24.13 46.23
C SER A 550 13.40 -23.09 46.12
N ARG A 551 14.64 -23.51 45.81
CA ARG A 551 15.76 -22.59 45.58
C ARG A 551 15.53 -21.68 44.36
N GLY A 552 15.03 -22.25 43.26
CA GLY A 552 14.72 -21.53 42.03
C GLY A 552 13.70 -20.42 42.24
N LYS A 553 12.65 -20.68 43.02
CA LYS A 553 11.67 -19.67 43.40
C LYS A 553 12.32 -18.51 44.17
N ASN A 554 13.16 -18.82 45.16
CA ASN A 554 13.85 -17.77 45.93
C ASN A 554 14.79 -16.92 45.05
N LEU A 555 15.53 -17.56 44.14
CA LEU A 555 16.39 -16.88 43.18
C LEU A 555 15.57 -15.95 42.27
N PHE A 556 14.44 -16.44 41.76
CA PHE A 556 13.53 -15.70 40.88
C PHE A 556 12.94 -14.46 41.57
N GLU A 557 12.42 -14.61 42.79
CA GLU A 557 11.71 -13.55 43.51
C GLU A 557 12.67 -12.55 44.17
N THR A 558 13.77 -13.02 44.75
CA THR A 558 14.62 -12.21 45.63
C THR A 558 15.93 -11.78 44.99
N LYS A 559 16.73 -12.73 44.48
CA LYS A 559 18.08 -12.42 43.99
C LYS A 559 18.07 -11.68 42.67
N TYR A 560 17.30 -12.19 41.70
CA TYR A 560 17.25 -11.64 40.33
C TYR A 560 16.03 -10.75 40.09
N GLY A 561 15.03 -10.79 40.98
CA GLY A 561 13.87 -9.91 40.93
C GLY A 561 13.09 -10.02 39.61
N CYS A 562 13.01 -11.22 39.02
CA CYS A 562 12.44 -11.46 37.70
C CYS A 562 10.98 -11.00 37.60
N GLN A 563 10.25 -11.02 38.72
CA GLN A 563 8.85 -10.57 38.81
C GLN A 563 8.69 -9.05 38.57
N SER A 564 9.75 -8.26 38.68
CA SER A 564 9.72 -6.83 38.32
C SER A 564 9.39 -6.61 36.84
N CYS A 565 9.73 -7.56 35.97
CA CYS A 565 9.44 -7.52 34.54
C CYS A 565 8.38 -8.54 34.11
N HIS A 566 8.30 -9.71 34.75
CA HIS A 566 7.41 -10.81 34.37
C HIS A 566 6.18 -10.94 35.28
N THR A 567 5.03 -11.21 34.68
CA THR A 567 3.78 -11.50 35.41
C THR A 567 3.69 -12.99 35.76
N ILE A 568 3.39 -13.30 37.02
CA ILE A 568 2.94 -14.62 37.51
C ILE A 568 1.65 -14.44 38.31
N GLY A 569 0.60 -15.19 37.96
CA GLY A 569 -0.76 -14.98 38.45
C GLY A 569 -1.26 -13.60 38.06
N SER A 570 -1.65 -12.81 39.06
CA SER A 570 -2.08 -11.41 38.94
C SER A 570 -1.01 -10.41 39.38
N SER A 571 0.25 -10.85 39.58
CA SER A 571 1.31 -10.04 40.20
C SER A 571 2.58 -9.99 39.34
N GLY A 572 3.22 -8.82 39.27
CA GLY A 572 4.49 -8.61 38.57
C GLY A 572 4.40 -7.56 37.46
N GLY A 573 5.47 -7.48 36.65
CA GLY A 573 5.59 -6.53 35.54
C GLY A 573 5.02 -7.04 34.22
N TYR A 574 4.84 -6.12 33.26
CA TYR A 574 4.34 -6.38 31.90
C TYR A 574 5.38 -6.15 30.80
N VAL A 575 6.65 -5.93 31.18
CA VAL A 575 7.76 -5.73 30.24
C VAL A 575 8.14 -7.06 29.57
N GLY A 576 8.27 -8.11 30.40
CA GLY A 576 8.45 -9.48 29.95
C GLY A 576 7.10 -10.14 29.62
N PRO A 577 7.09 -11.24 28.84
CA PRO A 577 5.89 -12.05 28.65
C PRO A 577 5.41 -12.63 29.98
N SER A 578 4.11 -12.94 30.05
CA SER A 578 3.56 -13.69 31.19
C SER A 578 4.22 -15.07 31.30
N LEU A 579 4.52 -15.49 32.53
CA LEU A 579 5.12 -16.79 32.83
C LEU A 579 4.11 -17.78 33.43
N ASN A 580 2.82 -17.47 33.38
CA ASN A 580 1.74 -18.28 33.97
C ASN A 580 1.71 -19.73 33.45
N ASP A 581 2.14 -19.94 32.21
CA ASP A 581 2.18 -21.25 31.55
C ASP A 581 3.56 -21.54 30.92
N VAL A 582 4.63 -20.96 31.46
CA VAL A 582 5.97 -21.12 30.86
C VAL A 582 6.44 -22.59 30.87
N GLY A 583 6.04 -23.38 31.86
CA GLY A 583 6.34 -24.81 31.95
C GLY A 583 5.50 -25.69 31.03
N GLY A 584 4.37 -25.20 30.53
CA GLY A 584 3.58 -25.85 29.48
C GLY A 584 4.10 -25.49 28.09
N TRP A 585 4.56 -24.25 27.93
CA TRP A 585 5.00 -23.69 26.66
C TRP A 585 6.46 -24.01 26.30
N LEU A 586 7.43 -23.67 27.16
CA LEU A 586 8.85 -23.72 26.81
C LEU A 586 9.50 -25.06 27.14
N THR A 587 10.51 -25.43 26.35
CA THR A 587 11.37 -26.58 26.66
C THR A 587 12.36 -26.21 27.78
N ALA A 588 12.72 -27.19 28.62
CA ALA A 588 13.71 -26.97 29.69
C ALA A 588 15.06 -26.50 29.13
N ALA A 589 15.51 -27.11 28.02
CA ALA A 589 16.75 -26.73 27.34
C ALA A 589 16.73 -25.27 26.85
N TRP A 590 15.58 -24.79 26.36
CA TRP A 590 15.44 -23.39 25.95
C TRP A 590 15.53 -22.44 27.14
N ILE A 591 14.86 -22.76 28.25
CA ILE A 591 14.90 -21.92 29.47
C ILE A 591 16.35 -21.80 29.96
N GLU A 592 17.08 -22.90 30.07
CA GLU A 592 18.48 -22.85 30.52
C GLU A 592 19.36 -22.03 29.55
N ALA A 593 19.22 -22.25 28.25
CA ALA A 593 19.99 -21.50 27.25
C ALA A 593 19.66 -19.99 27.27
N TRP A 594 18.39 -19.65 27.48
CA TRP A 594 17.91 -18.27 27.56
C TRP A 594 18.47 -17.56 28.79
N LEU A 595 18.46 -18.22 29.95
CA LEU A 595 19.04 -17.67 31.19
C LEU A 595 20.56 -17.49 31.10
N ARG A 596 21.28 -18.32 30.33
CA ARG A 596 22.73 -18.15 30.09
C ARG A 596 23.03 -16.87 29.30
N ASN A 597 22.36 -16.66 28.17
CA ASN A 597 22.57 -15.48 27.32
C ASN A 597 21.43 -15.29 26.29
N PRO A 598 20.41 -14.47 26.59
CA PRO A 598 19.28 -14.30 25.68
C PRO A 598 19.68 -13.57 24.39
N GLN A 599 20.63 -12.62 24.44
CA GLN A 599 21.10 -11.90 23.25
C GLN A 599 21.90 -12.77 22.28
N ALA A 600 22.55 -13.84 22.77
CA ALA A 600 23.22 -14.82 21.89
C ALA A 600 22.23 -15.73 21.18
N LEU A 601 21.08 -16.02 21.81
CA LEU A 601 20.01 -16.78 21.18
C LEU A 601 19.27 -15.95 20.15
N VAL A 602 18.81 -14.76 20.57
CA VAL A 602 18.00 -13.83 19.79
C VAL A 602 18.63 -12.44 19.84
N PRO A 603 19.27 -11.98 18.75
CA PRO A 603 19.82 -10.64 18.68
C PRO A 603 18.77 -9.57 19.00
N GLY A 604 19.10 -8.63 19.87
CA GLY A 604 18.17 -7.57 20.30
C GLY A 604 17.16 -7.96 21.38
N ALA A 605 17.28 -9.16 21.99
CA ALA A 605 16.48 -9.54 23.15
C ALA A 605 16.60 -8.51 24.29
N SER A 606 15.47 -8.07 24.84
CA SER A 606 15.42 -7.03 25.88
C SER A 606 15.73 -7.53 27.29
N GLU A 607 15.62 -8.84 27.54
CA GLU A 607 15.92 -9.40 28.86
C GLU A 607 17.43 -9.33 29.13
N PRO A 608 17.88 -8.65 30.20
CA PRO A 608 19.30 -8.44 30.43
C PRO A 608 20.00 -9.75 30.75
N LYS A 609 21.21 -9.95 30.18
CA LYS A 609 22.09 -11.04 30.57
C LYS A 609 22.49 -10.88 32.04
N GLN A 610 22.05 -11.81 32.89
CA GLN A 610 22.42 -11.88 34.29
C GLN A 610 23.66 -12.76 34.48
N ALA A 611 24.45 -12.48 35.51
CA ALA A 611 25.54 -13.36 35.94
C ALA A 611 24.97 -14.47 36.84
N MET A 612 24.56 -15.58 36.23
CA MET A 612 24.03 -16.77 36.92
C MET A 612 25.04 -17.93 36.84
N SER A 613 25.18 -18.70 37.90
CA SER A 613 25.87 -19.99 37.88
C SER A 613 24.99 -21.09 37.27
N GLU A 614 25.60 -22.17 36.77
CA GLU A 614 24.86 -23.29 36.18
C GLU A 614 23.87 -23.94 37.16
N SER A 615 24.19 -24.02 38.46
CA SER A 615 23.25 -24.51 39.48
C SER A 615 22.04 -23.60 39.65
N GLU A 616 22.24 -22.28 39.61
CA GLU A 616 21.14 -21.30 39.73
C GLU A 616 20.22 -21.34 38.51
N ILE A 617 20.80 -21.50 37.32
CA ILE A 617 20.04 -21.67 36.07
C ILE A 617 19.16 -22.92 36.14
N ARG A 618 19.72 -24.06 36.59
CA ARG A 618 18.95 -25.31 36.76
C ARG A 618 17.85 -25.18 37.82
N ASP A 619 18.13 -24.53 38.93
CA ASP A 619 17.14 -24.30 40.00
C ASP A 619 15.99 -23.41 39.51
N ILE A 620 16.29 -22.27 38.86
CA ILE A 620 15.26 -21.40 38.27
C ILE A 620 14.46 -22.15 37.20
N THR A 621 15.13 -22.94 36.34
CA THR A 621 14.45 -23.75 35.33
C THR A 621 13.49 -24.75 35.96
N ALA A 622 13.90 -25.46 37.02
CA ALA A 622 13.04 -26.36 37.77
C ALA A 622 11.78 -25.65 38.28
N TYR A 623 11.93 -24.45 38.86
CA TYR A 623 10.80 -23.64 39.30
C TYR A 623 9.87 -23.25 38.15
N LEU A 624 10.40 -22.70 37.05
CA LEU A 624 9.60 -22.24 35.90
C LEU A 624 8.81 -23.40 35.27
N LEU A 625 9.38 -24.60 35.23
CA LEU A 625 8.67 -25.78 34.72
C LEU A 625 7.47 -26.21 35.57
N THR A 626 7.38 -25.77 36.83
CA THR A 626 6.18 -26.00 37.66
C THR A 626 5.02 -25.07 37.29
N LEU A 627 5.28 -23.97 36.59
CA LEU A 627 4.26 -23.00 36.20
C LEU A 627 3.54 -23.48 34.94
N LYS A 628 2.45 -24.22 35.15
CA LYS A 628 1.58 -24.74 34.08
C LYS A 628 0.16 -24.27 34.33
N GLN A 629 -0.40 -23.54 33.38
CA GLN A 629 -1.80 -23.17 33.42
C GLN A 629 -2.60 -24.33 32.81
N ALA A 630 -3.71 -24.73 33.44
CA ALA A 630 -4.55 -25.77 32.86
C ALA A 630 -5.00 -25.34 31.45
N PRO A 631 -5.01 -26.25 30.45
CA PRO A 631 -5.47 -25.89 29.11
C PRO A 631 -6.89 -25.34 29.22
N ALA A 632 -7.15 -24.20 28.56
CA ALA A 632 -8.47 -23.61 28.49
C ALA A 632 -9.41 -24.62 27.81
N THR A 633 -10.18 -25.37 28.58
CA THR A 633 -11.30 -26.17 28.09
C THR A 633 -12.24 -25.22 27.36
N GLU A 634 -12.78 -25.64 26.21
CA GLU A 634 -13.83 -24.91 25.50
C GLU A 634 -15.07 -24.75 26.39
N THR A 635 -15.07 -23.77 27.28
CA THR A 635 -16.31 -23.22 27.79
C THR A 635 -16.85 -22.33 26.69
N ALA A 636 -17.89 -22.83 26.02
CA ALA A 636 -18.81 -22.01 25.25
C ALA A 636 -19.08 -20.73 26.05
N ALA A 637 -18.80 -19.58 25.44
CA ALA A 637 -19.13 -18.28 25.98
C ALA A 637 -20.66 -18.16 26.07
N THR A 638 -21.25 -18.72 27.11
CA THR A 638 -22.57 -18.38 27.59
C THR A 638 -22.42 -17.27 28.61
N GLY A 639 -22.88 -16.07 28.23
CA GLY A 639 -23.50 -15.08 29.11
C GLY A 639 -22.70 -14.57 30.30
N GLY A 640 -22.21 -13.34 30.19
CA GLY A 640 -21.83 -12.51 31.33
C GLY A 640 -22.18 -11.05 31.05
N GLN A 641 -23.45 -10.69 31.25
CA GLN A 641 -23.85 -9.30 31.47
C GLN A 641 -23.17 -8.80 32.75
N GLN A 642 -22.43 -7.70 32.64
CA GLN A 642 -22.49 -6.55 33.57
C GLN A 642 -21.84 -5.34 32.92
#